data_AF-A0A7W4EU81-F1
#
_entry.id   AF-A0A7W4EU81-F1
#
_cell.length_a   1.000
_cell.length_b   1.000
_cell.length_c   1.000
_cell.angle_alpha   90.00
_cell.angle_beta   90.00
_cell.angle_gamma   90.00
#
_symmetry.space_group_name_H-M   'P 1'
#
loop_
_entity.id
_entity.type
_entity.pdbx_description
1 polymer ?
#
loop_
_entity_poly.entity_id
_entity_poly.type
_entity_poly.pdbx_seq_one_letter_code
_entity_poly.pdbx_strand_id
1 'polypeptide(L)'
;RVVSWGAVAWYGGLEEAFVGCNNLATLPLANDAEFADAVKQPKILEGSLAAMFWHCTKLASQKGTPTEWSIGDWDVSSVTDVHQLFDSCVAFEGDLSQWRTGLVKDMHGLFANCKVFNGDLSSWDVARVENMERMFSGCKLFNGNLSGWNTASVQNMAYMFLGCSAFNQPLGTWNVEQVAYMNGMLCDCAAFDQNLSVWKPKQLTSADNMLDRSGLSSDNWDNLLVDCARLSSDLRHHVTLGAKGRSHSVRANSAVQTLEGIGWIINDDNRADRVAVKWEDPEHGIIKVKDFKDNTINNGQLVDLHSEITITAEPEQDYRIKQLKVNGVDHPSGTKFTVESEVQISAEFEFGAAQNYTVTFTVKDDEGAVVGAFIEINGRTLTTKDGGIATIDLPNGAYPYSVKKAGYDEFTGNLEVQDAPAAQTITLVKTAVPTYSVTFTVKDAEGAAIDGATIEINEQSLTTNTAGIATISLPNDAYPYTAKRDGYEDKRGIVTVADTAVDEEVVLDKKTVQTYTITFTVKDANGTAIDGAAIEVNGQSLTTKDGGIATISLPNGAYPYTVKKTGYRNATGNVTVDGDAVSQAVTLQRTTVDAVESSLLAEVAAYPNPCQSTLNLRNVANLADLCVVNALGQVMLALHHSGTGVLQIPVEPLPAGVYFLQLTDTRGGVRILRFTKR
;
A
#
# COMPACT_ATOMS: atom_id res chain seq x y z
N ARG A 1 -30.83 -75.63 15.92
CA ARG A 1 -31.89 -74.83 15.26
C ARG A 1 -32.93 -74.57 16.33
N VAL A 2 -33.01 -73.34 16.84
CA VAL A 2 -34.21 -72.91 17.56
C VAL A 2 -35.29 -72.79 16.49
N VAL A 3 -36.37 -73.55 16.62
CA VAL A 3 -37.43 -73.68 15.61
C VAL A 3 -38.65 -72.83 15.94
N SER A 4 -38.75 -72.34 17.19
CA SER A 4 -39.73 -71.38 17.71
C SER A 4 -39.31 -71.03 19.15
N TRP A 5 -39.53 -69.79 19.57
CA TRP A 5 -39.30 -69.32 20.95
C TRP A 5 -40.51 -69.54 21.88
N GLY A 6 -41.61 -70.10 21.37
CA GLY A 6 -42.86 -70.32 22.10
C GLY A 6 -43.60 -69.02 22.44
N ALA A 7 -44.69 -69.10 23.21
CA ALA A 7 -45.55 -67.95 23.58
C ALA A 7 -44.96 -67.03 24.67
N VAL A 8 -43.64 -67.00 24.83
CA VAL A 8 -42.98 -66.16 25.83
C VAL A 8 -42.99 -64.71 25.32
N ALA A 9 -43.70 -63.84 26.03
CA ALA A 9 -43.66 -62.41 25.75
C ALA A 9 -42.30 -61.83 26.19
N TRP A 10 -41.57 -61.25 25.24
CA TRP A 10 -40.30 -60.58 25.48
C TRP A 10 -40.55 -59.21 26.11
N TYR A 11 -40.03 -58.99 27.32
CA TYR A 11 -40.07 -57.72 28.03
C TYR A 11 -38.66 -57.38 28.54
N GLY A 12 -38.16 -56.17 28.24
CA GLY A 12 -36.93 -55.64 28.84
C GLY A 12 -35.63 -55.78 28.02
N GLY A 13 -35.70 -55.80 26.69
CA GLY A 13 -34.52 -55.84 25.81
C GLY A 13 -34.11 -57.26 25.40
N LEU A 14 -33.08 -57.33 24.54
CA LEU A 14 -32.49 -58.59 24.04
C LEU A 14 -31.01 -58.70 24.42
N GLU A 15 -30.63 -58.13 25.56
CA GLU A 15 -29.26 -58.12 26.04
C GLU A 15 -28.67 -59.54 26.06
N GLU A 16 -27.47 -59.68 25.53
CA GLU A 16 -26.67 -60.92 25.51
C GLU A 16 -27.33 -62.17 24.86
N ALA A 17 -28.49 -62.05 24.21
CA ALA A 17 -29.31 -63.20 23.81
C ALA A 17 -28.61 -64.21 22.87
N PHE A 18 -27.67 -63.78 22.04
CA PHE A 18 -26.95 -64.62 21.07
C PHE A 18 -25.43 -64.62 21.27
N VAL A 19 -24.91 -64.21 22.42
CA VAL A 19 -23.48 -64.14 22.68
C VAL A 19 -22.76 -65.44 22.30
N GLY A 20 -21.66 -65.31 21.54
CA GLY A 20 -20.79 -66.42 21.15
C GLY A 20 -21.38 -67.39 20.13
N CYS A 21 -22.55 -67.09 19.53
CA CYS A 21 -23.20 -67.96 18.57
C CYS A 21 -22.46 -68.00 17.21
N ASN A 22 -21.33 -68.73 17.16
CA ASN A 22 -20.42 -68.82 16.01
C ASN A 22 -20.99 -69.47 14.73
N ASN A 23 -22.20 -70.03 14.78
CA ASN A 23 -22.90 -70.58 13.61
C ASN A 23 -24.17 -69.80 13.24
N LEU A 24 -24.43 -68.67 13.92
CA LEU A 24 -25.56 -67.80 13.60
C LEU A 24 -25.22 -67.00 12.35
N ALA A 25 -25.56 -67.54 11.18
CA ALA A 25 -25.43 -66.85 9.90
C ALA A 25 -26.64 -65.94 9.63
N THR A 26 -27.83 -66.43 9.96
CA THR A 26 -29.09 -65.68 9.90
C THR A 26 -29.94 -65.92 11.15
N LEU A 27 -30.74 -64.92 11.55
CA LEU A 27 -31.81 -65.16 12.52
C LEU A 27 -32.90 -66.03 11.86
N PRO A 28 -33.43 -67.06 12.54
CA PRO A 28 -34.48 -67.91 12.00
C PRO A 28 -35.87 -67.24 12.04
N LEU A 29 -35.98 -65.98 11.60
CA LEU A 29 -37.26 -65.23 11.57
C LEU A 29 -38.30 -65.90 10.68
N ALA A 30 -37.86 -66.58 9.61
CA ALA A 30 -38.76 -67.30 8.70
C ALA A 30 -39.55 -68.45 9.37
N ASN A 31 -39.11 -68.93 10.54
CA ASN A 31 -39.78 -70.01 11.28
C ASN A 31 -40.51 -69.52 12.55
N ASP A 32 -40.46 -68.23 12.86
CA ASP A 32 -41.08 -67.62 14.04
C ASP A 32 -41.66 -66.23 13.70
N ALA A 33 -42.90 -66.22 13.19
CA ALA A 33 -43.59 -65.01 12.77
C ALA A 33 -43.86 -64.05 13.94
N GLU A 34 -44.06 -64.58 15.15
CA GLU A 34 -44.26 -63.76 16.35
C GLU A 34 -42.98 -62.98 16.68
N PHE A 35 -41.80 -63.62 16.61
CA PHE A 35 -40.52 -62.92 16.79
C PHE A 35 -40.25 -61.91 15.66
N ALA A 36 -40.60 -62.25 14.41
CA ALA A 36 -40.42 -61.35 13.26
C ALA A 36 -41.29 -60.09 13.31
N ASP A 37 -42.51 -60.19 13.86
CA ASP A 37 -43.37 -59.02 14.09
C ASP A 37 -43.01 -58.28 15.38
N ALA A 38 -42.50 -59.00 16.38
CA ALA A 38 -42.10 -58.43 17.66
C ALA A 38 -40.98 -57.39 17.53
N VAL A 39 -39.93 -57.69 16.77
CA VAL A 39 -38.77 -56.80 16.58
C VAL A 39 -39.09 -55.54 15.77
N LYS A 40 -40.27 -55.48 15.13
CA LYS A 40 -40.79 -54.29 14.44
C LYS A 40 -41.63 -53.39 15.35
N GLN A 41 -41.86 -53.80 16.61
CA GLN A 41 -42.64 -53.02 17.57
C GLN A 41 -41.71 -52.41 18.64
N PRO A 42 -41.80 -51.09 18.90
CA PRO A 42 -40.84 -50.40 19.76
C PRO A 42 -40.87 -50.86 21.22
N LYS A 43 -42.00 -51.36 21.72
CA LYS A 43 -42.15 -51.83 23.11
C LYS A 43 -41.35 -53.10 23.43
N ILE A 44 -41.02 -53.91 22.44
CA ILE A 44 -40.36 -55.21 22.70
C ILE A 44 -38.85 -55.05 22.81
N LEU A 45 -38.29 -54.08 22.07
CA LEU A 45 -36.89 -53.68 22.18
C LEU A 45 -36.68 -52.55 23.20
N GLU A 46 -37.68 -52.28 24.05
CA GLU A 46 -37.60 -51.23 25.06
C GLU A 46 -36.48 -51.54 26.06
N GLY A 47 -35.57 -50.58 26.23
CA GLY A 47 -34.38 -50.72 27.07
C GLY A 47 -33.10 -50.84 26.26
N SER A 48 -32.60 -52.05 26.08
CA SER A 48 -31.22 -52.31 25.66
C SER A 48 -31.09 -53.52 24.73
N LEU A 49 -30.15 -53.38 23.79
CA LEU A 49 -29.68 -54.44 22.88
C LEU A 49 -28.22 -54.80 23.16
N ALA A 50 -27.71 -54.44 24.35
CA ALA A 50 -26.33 -54.65 24.75
C ALA A 50 -25.83 -56.06 24.48
N ALA A 51 -24.67 -56.16 23.81
CA ALA A 51 -23.93 -57.40 23.55
C ALA A 51 -24.74 -58.54 22.90
N MET A 52 -25.93 -58.26 22.36
CA MET A 52 -26.86 -59.29 21.90
C MET A 52 -26.23 -60.23 20.88
N PHE A 53 -25.39 -59.75 19.95
CA PHE A 53 -24.64 -60.59 19.00
C PHE A 53 -23.14 -60.67 19.26
N TRP A 54 -22.67 -60.30 20.45
CA TRP A 54 -21.23 -60.30 20.76
C TRP A 54 -20.59 -61.65 20.42
N HIS A 55 -19.49 -61.65 19.67
CA HIS A 55 -18.80 -62.85 19.15
C HIS A 55 -19.64 -63.75 18.19
N CYS A 56 -20.71 -63.25 17.57
CA CYS A 56 -21.37 -63.96 16.46
C CYS A 56 -20.57 -63.83 15.15
N THR A 57 -19.45 -64.55 15.05
CA THR A 57 -18.46 -64.39 13.97
C THR A 57 -18.97 -64.65 12.54
N LYS A 58 -20.08 -65.39 12.38
CA LYS A 58 -20.69 -65.69 11.07
C LYS A 58 -21.93 -64.86 10.74
N LEU A 59 -22.32 -63.93 11.61
CA LEU A 59 -23.51 -63.12 11.40
C LEU A 59 -23.35 -62.26 10.14
N ALA A 60 -24.07 -62.63 9.08
CA ALA A 60 -24.05 -61.94 7.80
C ALA A 60 -25.49 -61.54 7.46
N SER A 61 -25.89 -60.32 7.81
CA SER A 61 -27.12 -59.73 7.28
C SER A 61 -26.79 -59.18 5.89
N GLN A 62 -27.13 -59.93 4.84
CA GLN A 62 -26.79 -59.55 3.46
C GLN A 62 -27.57 -58.32 2.99
N LYS A 63 -26.85 -57.38 2.38
CA LYS A 63 -27.43 -56.25 1.64
C LYS A 63 -27.98 -56.75 0.30
N GLY A 64 -29.30 -56.66 0.10
CA GLY A 64 -29.92 -56.80 -1.23
C GLY A 64 -30.31 -58.20 -1.70
N THR A 65 -30.41 -59.21 -0.83
CA THR A 65 -31.07 -60.49 -1.18
C THR A 65 -32.53 -60.52 -0.67
N PRO A 66 -33.54 -60.74 -1.54
CA PRO A 66 -34.97 -60.67 -1.15
C PRO A 66 -35.52 -61.81 -0.28
N THR A 67 -34.70 -62.57 0.44
CA THR A 67 -35.20 -63.74 1.17
C THR A 67 -34.69 -63.81 2.61
N GLU A 68 -35.65 -63.57 3.52
CA GLU A 68 -35.85 -64.15 4.87
C GLU A 68 -35.44 -63.37 6.13
N TRP A 69 -34.58 -62.35 6.11
CA TRP A 69 -34.34 -61.49 7.30
C TRP A 69 -33.48 -60.26 6.99
N SER A 70 -33.90 -59.07 7.45
CA SER A 70 -33.09 -57.85 7.50
C SER A 70 -33.06 -57.29 8.93
N ILE A 71 -31.85 -57.02 9.44
CA ILE A 71 -31.66 -56.33 10.74
C ILE A 71 -32.07 -54.85 10.65
N GLY A 72 -32.10 -54.27 9.44
CA GLY A 72 -32.52 -52.89 9.20
C GLY A 72 -34.00 -52.63 9.46
N ASP A 73 -34.84 -53.67 9.46
CA ASP A 73 -36.29 -53.56 9.67
C ASP A 73 -36.70 -53.44 11.15
N TRP A 74 -35.73 -53.49 12.07
CA TRP A 74 -35.97 -53.47 13.51
C TRP A 74 -36.32 -52.06 13.99
N ASP A 75 -37.38 -51.93 14.79
CA ASP A 75 -37.74 -50.64 15.38
C ASP A 75 -36.96 -50.39 16.67
N VAL A 76 -35.78 -49.79 16.52
CA VAL A 76 -34.89 -49.43 17.64
C VAL A 76 -35.22 -48.07 18.27
N SER A 77 -36.38 -47.46 17.95
CA SER A 77 -36.70 -46.09 18.39
C SER A 77 -36.86 -45.90 19.90
N SER A 78 -37.02 -47.00 20.65
CA SER A 78 -37.11 -47.02 22.12
C SER A 78 -35.85 -47.59 22.81
N VAL A 79 -34.81 -47.91 22.04
CA VAL A 79 -33.55 -48.45 22.57
C VAL A 79 -32.69 -47.30 23.10
N THR A 80 -32.13 -47.49 24.29
CA THR A 80 -31.26 -46.52 24.97
C THR A 80 -29.80 -46.97 25.05
N ASP A 81 -29.54 -48.26 24.85
CA ASP A 81 -28.20 -48.87 24.94
C ASP A 81 -28.03 -49.94 23.84
N VAL A 82 -26.96 -49.81 23.06
CA VAL A 82 -26.59 -50.76 21.99
C VAL A 82 -25.13 -51.20 22.13
N HIS A 83 -24.54 -51.06 23.30
CA HIS A 83 -23.12 -51.35 23.45
C HIS A 83 -22.76 -52.77 23.06
N GLN A 84 -21.63 -52.94 22.37
CA GLN A 84 -21.07 -54.22 21.91
C GLN A 84 -22.04 -55.10 21.11
N LEU A 85 -23.17 -54.56 20.62
CA LEU A 85 -24.22 -55.33 19.98
C LEU A 85 -23.69 -56.21 18.84
N PHE A 86 -22.76 -55.70 18.01
CA PHE A 86 -22.10 -56.48 16.95
C PHE A 86 -20.60 -56.70 17.19
N ASP A 87 -20.08 -56.49 18.40
CA ASP A 87 -18.64 -56.68 18.64
C ASP A 87 -18.21 -58.09 18.25
N SER A 88 -17.16 -58.18 17.45
CA SER A 88 -16.56 -59.40 16.92
C SER A 88 -17.46 -60.18 15.94
N CYS A 89 -18.49 -59.55 15.39
CA CYS A 89 -19.21 -60.02 14.20
C CYS A 89 -18.39 -59.74 12.92
N VAL A 90 -17.29 -60.47 12.74
CA VAL A 90 -16.29 -60.21 11.69
C VAL A 90 -16.82 -60.19 10.24
N ALA A 91 -17.98 -60.80 9.98
CA ALA A 91 -18.64 -60.90 8.68
C ALA A 91 -19.89 -60.00 8.54
N PHE A 92 -20.10 -59.06 9.47
CA PHE A 92 -21.31 -58.23 9.50
C PHE A 92 -21.33 -57.16 8.39
N GLU A 93 -22.37 -57.20 7.55
CA GLU A 93 -22.58 -56.30 6.39
C GLU A 93 -23.98 -55.65 6.40
N GLY A 94 -24.65 -55.61 7.57
CA GLY A 94 -26.03 -55.16 7.67
C GLY A 94 -26.28 -53.72 7.27
N ASP A 95 -27.39 -53.51 6.57
CA ASP A 95 -27.94 -52.18 6.34
C ASP A 95 -28.70 -51.71 7.58
N LEU A 96 -28.23 -50.61 8.16
CA LEU A 96 -28.78 -49.99 9.37
C LEU A 96 -29.28 -48.56 9.12
N SER A 97 -29.42 -48.17 7.84
CA SER A 97 -29.77 -46.80 7.45
C SER A 97 -31.16 -46.35 7.93
N GLN A 98 -32.06 -47.29 8.25
CA GLN A 98 -33.42 -47.03 8.71
C GLN A 98 -33.57 -46.98 10.24
N TRP A 99 -32.49 -47.25 10.98
CA TRP A 99 -32.53 -47.24 12.44
C TRP A 99 -32.73 -45.84 13.02
N ARG A 100 -33.62 -45.73 14.01
CA ARG A 100 -33.92 -44.48 14.72
C ARG A 100 -33.21 -44.44 16.07
N THR A 101 -31.99 -43.90 16.09
CA THR A 101 -31.09 -43.97 17.26
C THR A 101 -31.22 -42.84 18.28
N GLY A 102 -32.18 -41.92 18.13
CA GLY A 102 -32.23 -40.67 18.89
C GLY A 102 -32.43 -40.78 20.42
N LEU A 103 -32.66 -41.98 20.96
CA LEU A 103 -32.70 -42.24 22.41
C LEU A 103 -31.45 -42.95 22.95
N VAL A 104 -30.57 -43.42 22.07
CA VAL A 104 -29.35 -44.16 22.44
C VAL A 104 -28.36 -43.24 23.14
N LYS A 105 -27.81 -43.71 24.26
CA LYS A 105 -26.80 -43.02 25.07
C LYS A 105 -25.44 -43.68 25.03
N ASP A 106 -25.40 -45.02 24.95
CA ASP A 106 -24.15 -45.79 24.91
C ASP A 106 -24.06 -46.58 23.59
N MET A 107 -22.99 -46.32 22.83
CA MET A 107 -22.64 -47.02 21.59
C MET A 107 -21.25 -47.68 21.68
N HIS A 108 -20.73 -47.88 22.89
CA HIS A 108 -19.38 -48.41 23.05
C HIS A 108 -19.23 -49.77 22.39
N GLY A 109 -18.17 -49.96 21.61
CA GLY A 109 -17.86 -51.21 20.93
C GLY A 109 -18.91 -51.71 19.94
N LEU A 110 -19.92 -50.91 19.55
CA LEU A 110 -21.07 -51.37 18.75
C LEU A 110 -20.67 -52.21 17.52
N PHE A 111 -19.62 -51.80 16.81
CA PHE A 111 -19.07 -52.52 15.65
C PHE A 111 -17.63 -52.98 15.86
N ALA A 112 -17.11 -53.04 17.09
CA ALA A 112 -15.72 -53.42 17.31
C ALA A 112 -15.41 -54.76 16.62
N ASN A 113 -14.30 -54.84 15.90
CA ASN A 113 -13.85 -56.00 15.13
C ASN A 113 -14.79 -56.48 14.00
N CYS A 114 -15.79 -55.69 13.57
CA CYS A 114 -16.57 -55.94 12.36
C CYS A 114 -15.75 -55.61 11.10
N LYS A 115 -14.80 -56.50 10.76
CA LYS A 115 -13.75 -56.23 9.75
C LYS A 115 -14.25 -55.79 8.38
N VAL A 116 -15.43 -56.27 7.96
CA VAL A 116 -16.00 -55.99 6.63
C VAL A 116 -17.08 -54.89 6.63
N PHE A 117 -17.46 -54.38 7.81
CA PHE A 117 -18.55 -53.42 7.91
C PHE A 117 -18.18 -52.07 7.28
N ASN A 118 -19.05 -51.59 6.38
CA ASN A 118 -18.97 -50.27 5.74
C ASN A 118 -20.37 -49.73 5.41
N GLY A 119 -21.32 -49.90 6.35
CA GLY A 119 -22.69 -49.45 6.20
C GLY A 119 -22.84 -47.92 6.22
N ASP A 120 -23.90 -47.40 5.61
CA ASP A 120 -24.25 -45.98 5.69
C ASP A 120 -24.94 -45.69 7.03
N LEU A 121 -24.36 -44.78 7.80
CA LEU A 121 -24.82 -44.34 9.12
C LEU A 121 -25.14 -42.83 9.15
N SER A 122 -25.21 -42.18 7.98
CA SER A 122 -25.40 -40.73 7.87
C SER A 122 -26.76 -40.25 8.41
N SER A 123 -27.77 -41.13 8.47
CA SER A 123 -29.12 -40.85 8.99
C SER A 123 -29.24 -40.98 10.50
N TRP A 124 -28.21 -41.48 11.19
CA TRP A 124 -28.27 -41.71 12.63
C TRP A 124 -28.28 -40.40 13.42
N ASP A 125 -29.18 -40.30 14.39
CA ASP A 125 -29.18 -39.24 15.39
C ASP A 125 -28.36 -39.69 16.60
N VAL A 126 -27.20 -39.06 16.79
CA VAL A 126 -26.27 -39.35 17.89
C VAL A 126 -26.21 -38.22 18.92
N ALA A 127 -27.13 -37.25 18.88
CA ALA A 127 -27.07 -36.05 19.72
C ALA A 127 -27.17 -36.33 21.24
N ARG A 128 -27.66 -37.51 21.63
CA ARG A 128 -27.76 -37.96 23.03
C ARG A 128 -26.70 -38.98 23.45
N VAL A 129 -25.82 -39.38 22.52
CA VAL A 129 -24.78 -40.37 22.81
C VAL A 129 -23.71 -39.72 23.67
N GLU A 130 -23.38 -40.38 24.78
CA GLU A 130 -22.37 -39.94 25.75
C GLU A 130 -21.09 -40.78 25.63
N ASN A 131 -21.18 -42.04 25.18
CA ASN A 131 -20.06 -42.98 25.06
C ASN A 131 -19.97 -43.61 23.66
N MET A 132 -18.83 -43.42 22.98
CA MET A 132 -18.49 -44.00 21.67
C MET A 132 -17.16 -44.78 21.72
N GLU A 133 -16.70 -45.17 22.91
CA GLU A 133 -15.45 -45.92 23.07
C GLU A 133 -15.44 -47.18 22.19
N ARG A 134 -14.37 -47.40 21.43
CA ARG A 134 -14.18 -48.57 20.55
C ARG A 134 -15.28 -48.80 19.49
N MET A 135 -16.18 -47.86 19.22
CA MET A 135 -17.36 -48.08 18.38
C MET A 135 -17.05 -48.76 17.03
N PHE A 136 -15.96 -48.38 16.37
CA PHE A 136 -15.49 -48.96 15.11
C PHE A 136 -14.10 -49.62 15.23
N SER A 137 -13.57 -49.83 16.43
CA SER A 137 -12.21 -50.36 16.65
C SER A 137 -12.02 -51.68 15.88
N GLY A 138 -11.10 -51.72 14.92
CA GLY A 138 -10.79 -52.90 14.11
C GLY A 138 -11.67 -53.09 12.87
N CYS A 139 -12.58 -52.17 12.56
CA CYS A 139 -13.36 -52.15 11.31
C CYS A 139 -12.47 -51.73 10.13
N LYS A 140 -11.70 -52.67 9.59
CA LYS A 140 -10.66 -52.38 8.59
C LYS A 140 -11.17 -51.72 7.30
N LEU A 141 -12.38 -52.04 6.86
CA LEU A 141 -12.99 -51.51 5.63
C LEU A 141 -13.92 -50.31 5.85
N PHE A 142 -14.14 -49.88 7.09
CA PHE A 142 -15.07 -48.80 7.37
C PHE A 142 -14.53 -47.46 6.87
N ASN A 143 -15.33 -46.78 6.04
CA ASN A 143 -15.06 -45.44 5.51
C ASN A 143 -16.36 -44.66 5.28
N GLY A 144 -17.40 -44.93 6.09
CA GLY A 144 -18.72 -44.28 5.99
C GLY A 144 -18.67 -42.81 6.45
N ASN A 145 -19.38 -41.92 5.77
CA ASN A 145 -19.38 -40.48 6.08
C ASN A 145 -20.14 -40.19 7.39
N LEU A 146 -19.43 -39.61 8.37
CA LEU A 146 -19.96 -39.25 9.69
C LEU A 146 -19.97 -37.73 9.95
N SER A 147 -19.73 -36.90 8.94
CA SER A 147 -19.59 -35.45 9.10
C SER A 147 -20.87 -34.75 9.58
N GLY A 148 -22.04 -35.36 9.38
CA GLY A 148 -23.34 -34.83 9.82
C GLY A 148 -23.69 -35.13 11.29
N TRP A 149 -22.89 -35.92 12.00
CA TRP A 149 -23.17 -36.29 13.39
C TRP A 149 -23.00 -35.12 14.36
N ASN A 150 -23.97 -34.94 15.25
CA ASN A 150 -23.87 -34.00 16.36
C ASN A 150 -23.26 -34.68 17.59
N THR A 151 -21.96 -34.46 17.81
CA THR A 151 -21.17 -35.10 18.87
C THR A 151 -21.08 -34.30 20.17
N ALA A 152 -21.85 -33.22 20.32
CA ALA A 152 -21.71 -32.27 21.44
C ALA A 152 -21.93 -32.87 22.85
N SER A 153 -22.64 -34.01 22.95
CA SER A 153 -22.89 -34.71 24.21
C SER A 153 -21.87 -35.80 24.54
N VAL A 154 -20.98 -36.14 23.59
CA VAL A 154 -20.04 -37.26 23.73
C VAL A 154 -18.92 -36.91 24.71
N GLN A 155 -18.67 -37.79 25.67
CA GLN A 155 -17.64 -37.66 26.69
C GLN A 155 -16.46 -38.62 26.49
N ASN A 156 -16.69 -39.77 25.85
CA ASN A 156 -15.66 -40.79 25.63
C ASN A 156 -15.62 -41.23 24.15
N MET A 157 -14.49 -41.00 23.48
CA MET A 157 -14.18 -41.42 22.11
C MET A 157 -12.92 -42.31 22.06
N ALA A 158 -12.49 -42.86 23.20
CA ALA A 158 -11.31 -43.71 23.29
C ALA A 158 -11.36 -44.85 22.27
N TYR A 159 -10.29 -45.04 21.50
CA TYR A 159 -10.15 -46.12 20.53
C TYR A 159 -11.25 -46.21 19.46
N MET A 160 -12.04 -45.15 19.25
CA MET A 160 -13.25 -45.21 18.40
C MET A 160 -12.98 -45.79 17.00
N PHE A 161 -11.86 -45.41 16.36
CA PHE A 161 -11.45 -45.88 15.04
C PHE A 161 -10.14 -46.67 15.06
N LEU A 162 -9.69 -47.15 16.22
CA LEU A 162 -8.41 -47.88 16.35
C LEU A 162 -8.29 -48.99 15.27
N GLY A 163 -7.30 -48.89 14.39
CA GLY A 163 -7.07 -49.88 13.33
C GLY A 163 -8.07 -49.87 12.17
N CYS A 164 -8.90 -48.83 12.02
CA CYS A 164 -9.72 -48.58 10.83
C CYS A 164 -8.84 -48.11 9.67
N SER A 165 -8.10 -49.02 9.05
CA SER A 165 -7.08 -48.71 8.03
C SER A 165 -7.61 -47.97 6.80
N ALA A 166 -8.89 -48.13 6.44
CA ALA A 166 -9.51 -47.51 5.28
C ALA A 166 -10.20 -46.16 5.58
N PHE A 167 -10.29 -45.75 6.85
CA PHE A 167 -11.08 -44.60 7.25
C PHE A 167 -10.37 -43.28 6.89
N ASN A 168 -11.03 -42.43 6.10
CA ASN A 168 -10.53 -41.12 5.68
C ASN A 168 -11.68 -40.12 5.46
N GLN A 169 -12.66 -40.09 6.36
CA GLN A 169 -13.80 -39.17 6.29
C GLN A 169 -13.58 -37.94 7.16
N PRO A 170 -14.08 -36.76 6.75
CA PRO A 170 -13.86 -35.51 7.49
C PRO A 170 -14.56 -35.55 8.86
N LEU A 171 -13.80 -35.21 9.90
CA LEU A 171 -14.27 -35.12 11.29
C LEU A 171 -14.22 -33.68 11.85
N GLY A 172 -13.81 -32.69 11.04
CA GLY A 172 -13.65 -31.31 11.50
C GLY A 172 -14.94 -30.65 12.02
N THR A 173 -16.12 -31.14 11.59
CA THR A 173 -17.42 -30.62 12.05
C THR A 173 -17.82 -31.10 13.45
N TRP A 174 -17.11 -32.08 14.02
CA TRP A 174 -17.45 -32.65 15.31
C TRP A 174 -17.15 -31.67 16.45
N ASN A 175 -18.09 -31.59 17.39
CA ASN A 175 -17.91 -30.84 18.62
C ASN A 175 -17.28 -31.74 19.68
N VAL A 176 -16.02 -31.46 20.01
CA VAL A 176 -15.23 -32.24 20.97
C VAL A 176 -15.03 -31.53 22.32
N GLU A 177 -15.79 -30.48 22.61
CA GLU A 177 -15.58 -29.69 23.84
C GLU A 177 -15.81 -30.49 25.13
N GLN A 178 -16.74 -31.45 25.11
CA GLN A 178 -17.09 -32.29 26.26
C GLN A 178 -16.29 -33.60 26.34
N VAL A 179 -15.47 -33.92 25.33
CA VAL A 179 -14.77 -35.20 25.27
C VAL A 179 -13.59 -35.20 26.24
N ALA A 180 -13.63 -36.13 27.20
CA ALA A 180 -12.58 -36.34 28.19
C ALA A 180 -11.49 -37.33 27.71
N TYR A 181 -11.86 -38.31 26.90
CA TYR A 181 -10.98 -39.42 26.50
C TYR A 181 -10.96 -39.60 24.98
N MET A 182 -9.77 -39.47 24.38
CA MET A 182 -9.48 -39.73 22.96
C MET A 182 -8.26 -40.64 22.76
N ASN A 183 -7.83 -41.35 23.80
CA ASN A 183 -6.70 -42.27 23.74
C ASN A 183 -6.89 -43.29 22.60
N GLY A 184 -5.91 -43.37 21.71
CA GLY A 184 -5.92 -44.24 20.53
C GLY A 184 -7.07 -44.03 19.54
N MET A 185 -7.80 -42.92 19.57
CA MET A 185 -9.02 -42.70 18.76
C MET A 185 -8.81 -42.97 17.26
N LEU A 186 -7.69 -42.54 16.69
CA LEU A 186 -7.31 -42.66 15.28
C LEU A 186 -6.00 -43.44 15.09
N CYS A 187 -5.59 -44.20 16.11
CA CYS A 187 -4.36 -44.97 16.04
C CYS A 187 -4.49 -46.08 14.98
N ASP A 188 -3.44 -46.28 14.18
CA ASP A 188 -3.42 -47.23 13.06
C ASP A 188 -4.46 -46.95 11.94
N CYS A 189 -5.06 -45.76 11.90
CA CYS A 189 -5.88 -45.29 10.77
C CYS A 189 -4.99 -44.83 9.61
N ALA A 190 -4.35 -45.78 8.92
CA ALA A 190 -3.32 -45.51 7.92
C ALA A 190 -3.76 -44.63 6.74
N ALA A 191 -5.05 -44.59 6.39
CA ALA A 191 -5.58 -43.75 5.32
C ALA A 191 -6.05 -42.35 5.79
N PHE A 192 -6.10 -42.10 7.09
CA PHE A 192 -6.71 -40.88 7.63
C PHE A 192 -5.80 -39.67 7.44
N ASP A 193 -6.18 -38.76 6.54
CA ASP A 193 -5.49 -37.50 6.29
C ASP A 193 -6.49 -36.34 6.14
N GLN A 194 -7.29 -36.12 7.18
CA GLN A 194 -8.28 -35.05 7.21
C GLN A 194 -7.86 -33.95 8.18
N ASN A 195 -8.27 -32.71 7.85
CA ASN A 195 -7.99 -31.57 8.70
C ASN A 195 -8.85 -31.58 9.98
N LEU A 196 -8.18 -31.50 11.13
CA LEU A 196 -8.78 -31.44 12.47
C LEU A 196 -8.68 -30.03 13.10
N SER A 197 -8.11 -29.05 12.39
CA SER A 197 -7.96 -27.67 12.85
C SER A 197 -9.31 -26.96 12.93
N VAL A 198 -9.93 -27.05 14.10
CA VAL A 198 -11.17 -26.37 14.55
C VAL A 198 -11.63 -27.01 15.86
N TRP A 199 -11.15 -28.23 16.15
CA TRP A 199 -11.42 -28.93 17.39
C TRP A 199 -10.99 -28.11 18.61
N LYS A 200 -11.85 -28.11 19.63
CA LYS A 200 -11.65 -27.37 20.89
C LYS A 200 -11.77 -28.31 22.09
N PRO A 201 -10.79 -29.19 22.35
CA PRO A 201 -10.92 -30.27 23.33
C PRO A 201 -10.79 -29.77 24.79
N LYS A 202 -11.75 -28.98 25.28
CA LYS A 202 -11.69 -28.30 26.59
C LYS A 202 -11.63 -29.26 27.78
N GLN A 203 -12.36 -30.38 27.74
CA GLN A 203 -12.40 -31.36 28.83
C GLN A 203 -11.38 -32.50 28.68
N LEU A 204 -10.54 -32.46 27.64
CA LEU A 204 -9.63 -33.56 27.31
C LEU A 204 -8.66 -33.83 28.46
N THR A 205 -8.67 -35.08 28.92
CA THR A 205 -7.86 -35.58 30.02
C THR A 205 -6.81 -36.56 29.52
N SER A 206 -7.09 -37.33 28.46
CA SER A 206 -6.09 -38.18 27.81
C SER A 206 -6.34 -38.29 26.30
N ALA A 207 -5.28 -38.07 25.53
CA ALA A 207 -5.17 -38.37 24.10
C ALA A 207 -3.92 -39.24 23.83
N ASP A 208 -3.63 -40.16 24.77
CA ASP A 208 -2.49 -41.07 24.67
C ASP A 208 -2.58 -41.88 23.38
N ASN A 209 -1.51 -41.84 22.58
CA ASN A 209 -1.39 -42.53 21.30
C ASN A 209 -2.54 -42.22 20.30
N MET A 210 -3.27 -41.11 20.45
CA MET A 210 -4.47 -40.79 19.67
C MET A 210 -4.26 -40.90 18.16
N LEU A 211 -3.13 -40.42 17.65
CA LEU A 211 -2.79 -40.34 16.22
C LEU A 211 -1.62 -41.26 15.83
N ASP A 212 -1.19 -42.15 16.74
CA ASP A 212 -0.08 -43.06 16.51
C ASP A 212 -0.31 -43.91 15.25
N ARG A 213 0.66 -43.89 14.31
CA ARG A 213 0.64 -44.65 13.05
C ARG A 213 -0.59 -44.37 12.18
N SER A 214 -1.22 -43.20 12.35
CA SER A 214 -2.26 -42.70 11.44
C SER A 214 -1.67 -42.25 10.10
N GLY A 215 -2.53 -41.97 9.12
CA GLY A 215 -2.17 -41.42 7.81
C GLY A 215 -1.93 -39.90 7.78
N LEU A 216 -2.05 -39.22 8.93
CA LEU A 216 -2.12 -37.76 8.99
C LEU A 216 -0.87 -37.12 8.38
N SER A 217 -1.05 -36.22 7.41
CA SER A 217 0.06 -35.48 6.82
C SER A 217 0.66 -34.48 7.81
N SER A 218 1.91 -34.06 7.56
CA SER A 218 2.57 -33.02 8.34
C SER A 218 1.78 -31.70 8.33
N ASP A 219 1.12 -31.37 7.22
CA ASP A 219 0.33 -30.15 7.10
C ASP A 219 -0.91 -30.18 8.01
N ASN A 220 -1.65 -31.29 7.99
CA ASN A 220 -2.82 -31.45 8.86
C ASN A 220 -2.43 -31.59 10.34
N TRP A 221 -1.29 -32.21 10.63
CA TRP A 221 -0.74 -32.31 11.98
C TRP A 221 -0.34 -30.93 12.53
N ASP A 222 0.41 -30.15 11.77
CA ASP A 222 0.77 -28.77 12.10
C ASP A 222 -0.47 -27.91 12.34
N ASN A 223 -1.48 -28.00 11.47
CA ASN A 223 -2.69 -27.19 11.60
C ASN A 223 -3.42 -27.49 12.92
N LEU A 224 -3.49 -28.76 13.32
CA LEU A 224 -4.06 -29.15 14.62
C LEU A 224 -3.26 -28.56 15.78
N LEU A 225 -1.92 -28.69 15.77
CA LEU A 225 -1.05 -28.14 16.81
C LEU A 225 -1.19 -26.61 16.93
N VAL A 226 -1.16 -25.89 15.82
CA VAL A 226 -1.28 -24.43 15.77
C VAL A 226 -2.62 -23.96 16.34
N ASP A 227 -3.72 -24.60 15.95
CA ASP A 227 -5.04 -24.21 16.46
C ASP A 227 -5.21 -24.57 17.94
N CYS A 228 -4.70 -25.72 18.39
CA CYS A 228 -4.65 -26.06 19.82
C CYS A 228 -3.85 -25.01 20.60
N ALA A 229 -2.69 -24.59 20.11
CA ALA A 229 -1.87 -23.57 20.76
C ALA A 229 -2.59 -22.21 20.86
N ARG A 230 -3.31 -21.81 19.80
CA ARG A 230 -4.13 -20.59 19.80
C ARG A 230 -5.24 -20.61 20.86
N LEU A 231 -5.72 -21.80 21.21
CA LEU A 231 -6.76 -22.01 22.23
C LEU A 231 -6.20 -22.37 23.61
N SER A 232 -4.87 -22.35 23.79
CA SER A 232 -4.19 -22.85 24.99
C SER A 232 -4.73 -22.32 26.33
N SER A 233 -5.25 -21.09 26.38
CA SER A 233 -5.87 -20.52 27.58
C SER A 233 -7.14 -21.25 28.05
N ASP A 234 -7.82 -21.91 27.12
CA ASP A 234 -9.12 -22.54 27.34
C ASP A 234 -9.01 -24.07 27.42
N LEU A 235 -7.81 -24.63 27.20
CA LEU A 235 -7.54 -26.06 27.22
C LEU A 235 -7.09 -26.52 28.62
N ARG A 236 -7.36 -27.79 28.93
CA ARG A 236 -6.79 -28.42 30.12
C ARG A 236 -5.27 -28.50 30.03
N HIS A 237 -4.62 -28.35 31.18
CA HIS A 237 -3.18 -28.55 31.33
C HIS A 237 -2.86 -30.05 31.50
N HIS A 238 -1.60 -30.43 31.27
CA HIS A 238 -1.10 -31.80 31.52
C HIS A 238 -1.77 -32.91 30.71
N VAL A 239 -1.97 -32.67 29.42
CA VAL A 239 -2.49 -33.66 28.47
C VAL A 239 -1.36 -34.25 27.64
N THR A 240 -1.33 -35.57 27.52
CA THR A 240 -0.45 -36.24 26.53
C THR A 240 -1.20 -36.41 25.21
N LEU A 241 -0.60 -35.95 24.12
CA LEU A 241 -1.09 -36.13 22.76
C LEU A 241 -0.10 -37.02 22.00
N GLY A 242 -0.48 -38.28 21.77
CA GLY A 242 0.35 -39.23 21.03
C GLY A 242 0.13 -39.16 19.53
N ALA A 243 1.22 -39.05 18.78
CA ALA A 243 1.25 -39.00 17.33
C ALA A 243 2.50 -39.71 16.77
N LYS A 244 2.91 -40.82 17.40
CA LYS A 244 4.09 -41.59 16.99
C LYS A 244 3.97 -42.03 15.53
N GLY A 245 5.04 -41.95 14.77
CA GLY A 245 5.02 -42.17 13.32
C GLY A 245 4.66 -40.92 12.52
N ARG A 246 4.32 -39.79 13.18
CA ARG A 246 4.07 -38.48 12.57
C ARG A 246 5.17 -37.50 12.98
N SER A 247 5.35 -36.46 12.19
CA SER A 247 6.34 -35.40 12.41
C SER A 247 5.73 -34.05 12.08
N HIS A 248 5.83 -33.08 12.98
CA HIS A 248 5.46 -31.70 12.68
C HIS A 248 6.56 -31.00 11.88
N SER A 249 6.22 -29.93 11.15
CA SER A 249 7.23 -29.10 10.50
C SER A 249 7.69 -27.97 11.42
N VAL A 250 8.76 -27.27 11.03
CA VAL A 250 9.26 -26.07 11.73
C VAL A 250 8.19 -25.00 11.98
N ARG A 251 7.12 -24.98 11.16
CA ARG A 251 5.98 -24.07 11.30
C ARG A 251 5.25 -24.24 12.63
N ALA A 252 5.18 -25.47 13.14
CA ALA A 252 4.46 -25.79 14.37
C ALA A 252 5.33 -25.72 15.63
N ASN A 253 6.64 -25.45 15.54
CA ASN A 253 7.55 -25.43 16.70
C ASN A 253 7.07 -24.46 17.79
N SER A 254 6.64 -23.25 17.41
CA SER A 254 6.11 -22.26 18.38
C SER A 254 4.79 -22.74 19.03
N ALA A 255 3.96 -23.45 18.27
CA ALA A 255 2.73 -24.03 18.77
C ALA A 255 2.99 -25.15 19.78
N VAL A 256 3.94 -26.05 19.47
CA VAL A 256 4.39 -27.10 20.38
C VAL A 256 4.93 -26.49 21.67
N GLN A 257 5.81 -25.48 21.59
CA GLN A 257 6.33 -24.79 22.79
C GLN A 257 5.21 -24.17 23.64
N THR A 258 4.18 -23.61 23.00
CA THR A 258 3.02 -23.04 23.70
C THR A 258 2.24 -24.12 24.44
N LEU A 259 2.00 -25.27 23.79
CA LEU A 259 1.30 -26.41 24.39
C LEU A 259 2.11 -27.05 25.52
N GLU A 260 3.42 -27.22 25.35
CA GLU A 260 4.32 -27.68 26.41
C GLU A 260 4.37 -26.69 27.58
N GLY A 261 4.23 -25.39 27.32
CA GLY A 261 4.11 -24.35 28.34
C GLY A 261 2.89 -24.50 29.25
N ILE A 262 1.78 -25.03 28.74
CA ILE A 262 0.60 -25.43 29.56
C ILE A 262 0.69 -26.88 30.05
N GLY A 263 1.85 -27.51 29.90
CA GLY A 263 2.15 -28.85 30.41
C GLY A 263 1.73 -30.00 29.50
N TRP A 264 1.36 -29.75 28.24
CA TRP A 264 1.10 -30.85 27.31
C TRP A 264 2.38 -31.62 26.98
N ILE A 265 2.22 -32.90 26.68
CA ILE A 265 3.30 -33.76 26.19
C ILE A 265 2.93 -34.17 24.75
N ILE A 266 3.67 -33.66 23.78
CA ILE A 266 3.52 -34.05 22.38
C ILE A 266 4.48 -35.20 22.10
N ASN A 267 3.93 -36.39 21.83
CA ASN A 267 4.68 -37.62 21.56
C ASN A 267 4.59 -37.98 20.07
N ASP A 268 5.18 -37.15 19.23
CA ASP A 268 5.42 -37.45 17.81
C ASP A 268 6.89 -37.81 17.58
N ASP A 269 7.28 -38.13 16.34
CA ASP A 269 8.63 -38.61 16.03
C ASP A 269 9.68 -37.48 16.05
N ASN A 270 9.25 -36.22 16.09
CA ASN A 270 10.16 -35.07 16.23
C ASN A 270 10.83 -35.00 17.62
N ARG A 271 10.34 -35.74 18.62
CA ARG A 271 11.08 -35.87 19.90
C ARG A 271 12.41 -36.62 19.75
N ALA A 272 12.62 -37.36 18.66
CA ALA A 272 13.90 -37.97 18.33
C ALA A 272 14.88 -36.99 17.68
N ASP A 273 14.42 -35.79 17.30
CA ASP A 273 15.19 -34.76 16.62
C ASP A 273 15.88 -33.81 17.60
N ARG A 274 16.16 -34.25 18.83
CA ARG A 274 16.97 -33.48 19.78
C ARG A 274 18.34 -34.09 19.88
N VAL A 275 19.37 -33.30 19.63
CA VAL A 275 20.77 -33.72 19.65
C VAL A 275 21.52 -33.03 20.77
N ALA A 276 22.54 -33.70 21.30
CA ALA A 276 23.34 -33.12 22.38
C ALA A 276 24.26 -32.01 21.84
N VAL A 277 24.38 -30.94 22.60
CA VAL A 277 25.46 -29.96 22.42
C VAL A 277 26.50 -30.20 23.50
N LYS A 278 27.72 -30.53 23.10
CA LYS A 278 28.82 -30.90 24.01
C LYS A 278 30.07 -30.09 23.72
N TRP A 279 30.87 -29.89 24.76
CA TRP A 279 32.20 -29.31 24.63
C TRP A 279 33.17 -29.81 25.69
N GLU A 280 34.45 -29.72 25.38
CA GLU A 280 35.54 -29.88 26.35
C GLU A 280 35.84 -28.53 27.00
N ASP A 281 36.01 -28.51 28.32
CA ASP A 281 36.36 -27.28 29.04
C ASP A 281 37.78 -26.85 28.63
N PRO A 282 37.94 -25.68 28.01
CA PRO A 282 39.22 -25.27 27.45
C PRO A 282 40.18 -24.73 28.53
N GLU A 283 41.49 -24.92 28.34
CA GLU A 283 42.49 -24.28 29.19
C GLU A 283 42.55 -22.77 28.88
N HIS A 284 42.49 -21.92 29.91
CA HIS A 284 42.57 -20.46 29.81
C HIS A 284 41.36 -19.75 29.18
N GLY A 285 40.16 -20.31 29.32
CA GLY A 285 38.90 -19.65 28.96
C GLY A 285 37.66 -20.48 29.27
N ILE A 286 36.51 -20.02 28.80
CA ILE A 286 35.22 -20.72 28.93
C ILE A 286 34.42 -20.69 27.63
N ILE A 287 33.58 -21.71 27.41
CA ILE A 287 32.60 -21.76 26.33
C ILE A 287 31.20 -21.50 26.92
N LYS A 288 30.44 -20.62 26.26
CA LYS A 288 29.03 -20.35 26.56
C LYS A 288 28.20 -20.65 25.32
N VAL A 289 27.13 -21.41 25.51
CA VAL A 289 26.16 -21.70 24.45
C VAL A 289 24.80 -21.18 24.86
N LYS A 290 24.11 -20.51 23.93
CA LYS A 290 22.75 -20.00 24.14
C LYS A 290 21.82 -20.43 23.01
N ASP A 291 20.54 -20.61 23.34
CA ASP A 291 19.50 -20.83 22.34
C ASP A 291 19.08 -19.51 21.65
N PHE A 292 18.16 -19.60 20.67
CA PHE A 292 17.63 -18.44 19.96
C PHE A 292 16.85 -17.43 20.85
N LYS A 293 16.45 -17.84 22.07
CA LYS A 293 15.79 -16.99 23.07
C LYS A 293 16.78 -16.45 24.11
N ASP A 294 18.08 -16.61 23.88
CA ASP A 294 19.17 -16.20 24.78
C ASP A 294 19.25 -16.97 26.11
N ASN A 295 18.57 -18.13 26.22
CA ASN A 295 18.71 -19.02 27.38
C ASN A 295 20.00 -19.82 27.31
N THR A 296 20.65 -20.02 28.47
CA THR A 296 21.86 -20.84 28.56
C THR A 296 21.58 -22.31 28.28
N ILE A 297 22.36 -22.90 27.38
CA ILE A 297 22.42 -24.33 27.11
C ILE A 297 23.59 -24.90 27.91
N ASN A 298 23.34 -25.91 28.74
CA ASN A 298 24.38 -26.56 29.53
C ASN A 298 25.11 -27.64 28.73
N ASN A 299 26.35 -27.97 29.12
CA ASN A 299 27.14 -29.01 28.46
C ASN A 299 26.41 -30.36 28.53
N GLY A 300 26.20 -30.99 27.38
CA GLY A 300 25.46 -32.26 27.24
C GLY A 300 23.94 -32.12 27.19
N GLN A 301 23.40 -30.90 27.23
CA GLN A 301 21.96 -30.65 27.11
C GLN A 301 21.48 -30.96 25.68
N LEU A 302 20.28 -31.55 25.58
CA LEU A 302 19.63 -31.83 24.30
C LEU A 302 18.98 -30.57 23.73
N VAL A 303 19.17 -30.33 22.45
CA VAL A 303 18.68 -29.16 21.71
C VAL A 303 18.02 -29.63 20.41
N ASP A 304 16.95 -28.97 20.00
CA ASP A 304 16.16 -29.37 18.81
C ASP A 304 16.98 -29.20 17.52
N LEU A 305 16.91 -30.16 16.61
CA LEU A 305 17.46 -30.07 15.27
C LEU A 305 16.81 -28.89 14.53
N HIS A 306 17.61 -28.23 13.70
CA HIS A 306 17.33 -27.01 12.97
C HIS A 306 17.08 -25.77 13.84
N SER A 307 17.20 -25.88 15.16
CA SER A 307 17.23 -24.70 16.02
C SER A 307 18.56 -23.95 15.87
N GLU A 308 18.52 -22.64 16.09
CA GLU A 308 19.71 -21.81 16.09
C GLU A 308 20.28 -21.71 17.51
N ILE A 309 21.58 -21.99 17.64
CA ILE A 309 22.35 -21.76 18.86
C ILE A 309 23.45 -20.75 18.61
N THR A 310 23.83 -19.98 19.63
CA THR A 310 24.98 -19.08 19.59
C THR A 310 26.08 -19.62 20.48
N ILE A 311 27.29 -19.76 19.95
CA ILE A 311 28.44 -20.33 20.64
C ILE A 311 29.50 -19.24 20.84
N THR A 312 29.88 -18.97 22.08
CA THR A 312 30.86 -17.93 22.43
C THR A 312 31.98 -18.53 23.26
N ALA A 313 33.23 -18.31 22.84
CA ALA A 313 34.42 -18.53 23.65
C ALA A 313 34.85 -17.22 24.32
N GLU A 314 35.13 -17.25 25.62
CA GLU A 314 35.63 -16.12 26.39
C GLU A 314 37.00 -16.47 27.00
N PRO A 315 38.08 -15.75 26.65
CA PRO A 315 39.41 -15.99 27.19
C PRO A 315 39.54 -15.51 28.65
N GLU A 316 40.42 -16.15 29.41
CA GLU A 316 40.95 -15.61 30.66
C GLU A 316 41.78 -14.34 30.43
N GLN A 317 42.07 -13.62 31.50
CA GLN A 317 42.90 -12.41 31.46
C GLN A 317 44.27 -12.71 30.81
N ASP A 318 44.71 -11.83 29.90
CA ASP A 318 45.97 -11.88 29.15
C ASP A 318 46.06 -12.96 28.03
N TYR A 319 44.98 -13.71 27.81
CA TYR A 319 44.84 -14.65 26.70
C TYR A 319 43.90 -14.11 25.62
N ARG A 320 44.05 -14.64 24.40
CA ARG A 320 43.15 -14.41 23.28
C ARG A 320 42.75 -15.73 22.63
N ILE A 321 41.61 -15.75 21.96
CA ILE A 321 41.12 -16.93 21.24
C ILE A 321 42.08 -17.22 20.09
N LYS A 322 42.69 -18.40 20.11
CA LYS A 322 43.51 -18.91 19.03
C LYS A 322 42.63 -19.62 18.00
N GLN A 323 41.73 -20.49 18.46
CA GLN A 323 40.77 -21.23 17.63
C GLN A 323 39.48 -21.53 18.42
N LEU A 324 38.35 -21.58 17.73
CA LEU A 324 37.09 -22.14 18.24
C LEU A 324 36.56 -23.06 17.14
N LYS A 325 36.36 -24.33 17.44
CA LYS A 325 35.88 -25.32 16.48
C LYS A 325 34.48 -25.78 16.85
N VAL A 326 33.63 -25.91 15.85
CA VAL A 326 32.32 -26.57 15.93
C VAL A 326 32.34 -27.73 14.95
N ASN A 327 32.11 -28.94 15.43
CA ASN A 327 32.22 -30.19 14.66
C ASN A 327 33.56 -30.32 13.90
N GLY A 328 34.64 -29.82 14.50
CA GLY A 328 36.00 -29.86 13.95
C GLY A 328 36.33 -28.78 12.93
N VAL A 329 35.39 -27.89 12.60
CA VAL A 329 35.58 -26.75 11.68
C VAL A 329 35.79 -25.47 12.48
N ASP A 330 36.77 -24.64 12.09
CA ASP A 330 37.04 -23.37 12.76
C ASP A 330 35.92 -22.33 12.49
N HIS A 331 35.47 -21.69 13.56
CA HIS A 331 34.45 -20.65 13.57
C HIS A 331 34.85 -19.49 14.50
N PRO A 332 34.41 -18.26 14.18
CA PRO A 332 34.52 -17.13 15.10
C PRO A 332 33.72 -17.33 16.39
N SER A 333 34.16 -16.70 17.47
CA SER A 333 33.37 -16.63 18.71
C SER A 333 32.14 -15.76 18.52
N GLY A 334 30.99 -16.23 18.98
CA GLY A 334 29.68 -15.60 18.79
C GLY A 334 28.95 -16.06 17.52
N THR A 335 29.50 -17.02 16.76
CA THR A 335 28.83 -17.56 15.56
C THR A 335 27.52 -18.25 15.94
N LYS A 336 26.49 -17.98 15.13
CA LYS A 336 25.20 -18.68 15.15
C LYS A 336 25.30 -19.95 14.33
N PHE A 337 24.79 -21.05 14.87
CA PHE A 337 24.85 -22.36 14.27
C PHE A 337 23.47 -22.99 14.23
N THR A 338 23.07 -23.49 13.07
CA THR A 338 21.85 -24.30 12.93
C THR A 338 22.19 -25.73 13.31
N VAL A 339 21.49 -26.29 14.27
CA VAL A 339 21.76 -27.62 14.81
C VAL A 339 21.33 -28.69 13.81
N GLU A 340 22.24 -29.20 12.98
CA GLU A 340 21.91 -30.24 11.98
C GLU A 340 22.25 -31.66 12.44
N SER A 341 23.06 -31.79 13.47
CA SER A 341 23.47 -33.06 14.09
C SER A 341 24.05 -32.79 15.49
N GLU A 342 24.51 -33.84 16.19
CA GLU A 342 25.22 -33.65 17.47
C GLU A 342 26.36 -32.63 17.32
N VAL A 343 26.37 -31.63 18.21
CA VAL A 343 27.29 -30.50 18.13
C VAL A 343 28.42 -30.72 19.13
N GLN A 344 29.67 -30.78 18.64
CA GLN A 344 30.90 -30.85 19.42
C GLN A 344 31.66 -29.55 19.30
N ILE A 345 32.01 -28.91 20.42
CA ILE A 345 32.69 -27.62 20.44
C ILE A 345 34.03 -27.76 21.18
N SER A 346 35.08 -27.11 20.68
CA SER A 346 36.35 -26.96 21.39
C SER A 346 36.94 -25.58 21.15
N ALA A 347 37.67 -25.04 22.13
CA ALA A 347 38.34 -23.75 22.01
C ALA A 347 39.81 -23.86 22.44
N GLU A 348 40.71 -23.20 21.72
CA GLU A 348 42.11 -23.04 22.08
C GLU A 348 42.40 -21.56 22.30
N PHE A 349 43.22 -21.26 23.30
CA PHE A 349 43.64 -19.90 23.67
C PHE A 349 45.17 -19.76 23.59
N GLU A 350 45.64 -18.56 23.28
CA GLU A 350 47.07 -18.23 23.29
C GLU A 350 47.36 -16.93 24.04
N PHE A 351 48.56 -16.81 24.59
CA PHE A 351 48.99 -15.63 25.33
C PHE A 351 49.27 -14.45 24.36
N GLY A 352 48.62 -13.30 24.58
CA GLY A 352 48.88 -12.10 23.78
C GLY A 352 47.74 -11.07 23.80
N ALA A 353 48.10 -9.78 23.68
CA ALA A 353 47.11 -8.70 23.59
C ALA A 353 46.23 -8.86 22.33
N ALA A 354 44.93 -8.55 22.47
CA ALA A 354 43.97 -8.62 21.38
C ALA A 354 44.41 -7.73 20.21
N GLN A 355 44.50 -8.31 19.01
CA GLN A 355 44.87 -7.58 17.81
C GLN A 355 43.64 -6.83 17.29
N ASN A 356 43.78 -5.52 17.08
CA ASN A 356 42.70 -4.67 16.55
C ASN A 356 42.86 -4.46 15.04
N TYR A 357 41.74 -4.38 14.34
CA TYR A 357 41.63 -4.11 12.91
C TYR A 357 40.77 -2.86 12.69
N THR A 358 41.16 -2.03 11.72
CA THR A 358 40.42 -0.82 11.39
C THR A 358 39.12 -1.16 10.67
N VAL A 359 38.02 -0.66 11.22
CA VAL A 359 36.68 -0.70 10.63
C VAL A 359 36.36 0.66 10.03
N THR A 360 35.81 0.67 8.82
CA THR A 360 35.34 1.87 8.13
C THR A 360 33.85 1.79 7.84
N PHE A 361 33.07 2.73 8.39
CA PHE A 361 31.67 2.94 8.03
C PHE A 361 31.56 4.04 6.97
N THR A 362 30.72 3.83 5.95
CA THR A 362 30.36 4.81 4.93
C THR A 362 28.84 4.93 4.91
N VAL A 363 28.30 6.08 5.33
CA VAL A 363 26.85 6.34 5.36
C VAL A 363 26.48 7.25 4.19
N LYS A 364 25.49 6.84 3.40
CA LYS A 364 24.98 7.55 2.24
C LYS A 364 23.44 7.50 2.19
N ASP A 365 22.85 8.27 1.30
CA ASP A 365 21.44 8.20 0.87
C ASP A 365 21.38 8.20 -0.66
N ASP A 366 20.19 8.42 -1.23
CA ASP A 366 19.98 8.48 -2.69
C ASP A 366 20.61 9.71 -3.36
N GLU A 367 20.99 10.73 -2.58
CA GLU A 367 21.57 12.00 -3.06
C GLU A 367 23.10 12.05 -2.86
N GLY A 368 23.66 11.24 -1.96
CA GLY A 368 25.10 11.11 -1.77
C GLY A 368 25.51 10.75 -0.34
N ALA A 369 26.69 11.21 0.06
CA ALA A 369 27.22 10.91 1.39
C ALA A 369 26.48 11.68 2.50
N VAL A 370 26.15 10.99 3.60
CA VAL A 370 25.44 11.58 4.75
C VAL A 370 26.45 11.93 5.83
N VAL A 371 26.75 13.23 5.96
CA VAL A 371 27.66 13.78 6.98
C VAL A 371 26.91 14.03 8.30
N GLY A 372 27.55 13.74 9.43
CA GLY A 372 27.01 13.97 10.76
C GLY A 372 25.91 12.98 11.18
N ALA A 373 25.95 11.75 10.65
CA ALA A 373 25.18 10.62 11.18
C ALA A 373 25.93 10.03 12.39
N PHE A 374 25.18 9.63 13.41
CA PHE A 374 25.71 9.01 14.62
C PHE A 374 25.71 7.50 14.47
N ILE A 375 26.84 6.85 14.73
CA ILE A 375 26.96 5.39 14.73
C ILE A 375 27.30 4.94 16.15
N GLU A 376 26.42 4.15 16.76
CA GLU A 376 26.68 3.53 18.06
C GLU A 376 27.18 2.11 17.84
N ILE A 377 28.41 1.81 18.30
CA ILE A 377 29.04 0.49 18.18
C ILE A 377 30.02 0.26 19.33
N ASN A 378 29.98 -0.93 19.95
CA ASN A 378 30.84 -1.30 21.07
C ASN A 378 30.87 -0.25 22.21
N GLY A 379 29.72 0.31 22.56
CA GLY A 379 29.58 1.34 23.59
C GLY A 379 30.20 2.71 23.25
N ARG A 380 30.61 2.93 21.99
CA ARG A 380 31.15 4.20 21.49
C ARG A 380 30.21 4.83 20.47
N THR A 381 30.15 6.14 20.46
CA THR A 381 29.44 6.92 19.43
C THR A 381 30.46 7.52 18.47
N LEU A 382 30.34 7.18 17.18
CA LEU A 382 31.08 7.78 16.09
C LEU A 382 30.19 8.78 15.37
N THR A 383 30.80 9.75 14.68
CA THR A 383 30.07 10.70 13.83
C THR A 383 30.69 10.69 12.45
N THR A 384 29.88 10.51 11.41
CA THR A 384 30.36 10.54 10.03
C THR A 384 30.89 11.93 9.67
N LYS A 385 32.05 11.96 9.03
CA LYS A 385 32.72 13.18 8.54
C LYS A 385 32.55 13.30 7.02
N ASP A 386 33.42 14.06 6.37
CA ASP A 386 33.47 14.20 4.91
C ASP A 386 33.45 12.83 4.21
N GLY A 387 32.63 12.73 3.15
CA GLY A 387 32.39 11.47 2.45
C GLY A 387 31.47 10.49 3.18
N GLY A 388 30.88 10.88 4.31
CA GLY A 388 29.99 10.02 5.10
C GLY A 388 30.75 8.97 5.90
N ILE A 389 32.05 9.19 6.14
CA ILE A 389 32.95 8.16 6.69
C ILE A 389 33.15 8.32 8.20
N ALA A 390 33.14 7.20 8.92
CA ALA A 390 33.62 7.10 10.30
C ALA A 390 34.45 5.81 10.49
N THR A 391 35.50 5.84 11.30
CA THR A 391 36.37 4.66 11.54
C THR A 391 36.53 4.34 13.02
N ILE A 392 36.77 3.06 13.32
CA ILE A 392 37.07 2.55 14.68
C ILE A 392 37.99 1.33 14.57
N ASP A 393 38.97 1.19 15.47
CA ASP A 393 39.75 -0.04 15.59
C ASP A 393 39.08 -0.99 16.59
N LEU A 394 38.76 -2.19 16.12
CA LEU A 394 38.07 -3.22 16.91
C LEU A 394 38.84 -4.55 16.82
N PRO A 395 38.92 -5.34 17.91
CA PRO A 395 39.43 -6.69 17.82
C PRO A 395 38.48 -7.60 17.03
N ASN A 396 38.94 -8.80 16.68
CA ASN A 396 38.08 -9.80 16.06
C ASN A 396 36.81 -10.02 16.89
N GLY A 397 35.65 -10.05 16.22
CA GLY A 397 34.36 -10.21 16.88
C GLY A 397 33.18 -9.71 16.06
N ALA A 398 31.98 -10.00 16.56
CA ALA A 398 30.72 -9.50 16.03
C ALA A 398 30.21 -8.32 16.86
N TYR A 399 29.87 -7.23 16.19
CA TYR A 399 29.49 -5.96 16.81
C TYR A 399 28.15 -5.48 16.27
N PRO A 400 27.06 -5.51 17.07
CA PRO A 400 25.84 -4.84 16.71
C PRO A 400 26.08 -3.33 16.69
N TYR A 401 25.45 -2.65 15.73
CA TYR A 401 25.53 -1.20 15.60
C TYR A 401 24.20 -0.59 15.17
N SER A 402 23.99 0.68 15.55
CA SER A 402 22.87 1.49 15.06
C SER A 402 23.38 2.78 14.44
N VAL A 403 22.72 3.25 13.38
CA VAL A 403 23.00 4.52 12.71
C VAL A 403 21.78 5.42 12.80
N LYS A 404 21.97 6.63 13.34
CA LYS A 404 20.92 7.63 13.54
C LYS A 404 21.28 8.96 12.89
N LYS A 405 20.34 9.53 12.15
CA LYS A 405 20.42 10.90 11.61
C LYS A 405 19.01 11.49 11.61
N ALA A 406 18.86 12.70 12.14
CA ALA A 406 17.57 13.40 12.08
C ALA A 406 17.10 13.54 10.62
N GLY A 407 15.84 13.20 10.35
CA GLY A 407 15.25 13.17 9.00
C GLY A 407 15.41 11.84 8.26
N TYR A 408 16.01 10.83 8.88
CA TYR A 408 16.17 9.48 8.33
C TYR A 408 15.68 8.43 9.31
N ASP A 409 15.24 7.30 8.78
CA ASP A 409 14.87 6.12 9.56
C ASP A 409 16.12 5.54 10.25
N GLU A 410 15.94 5.03 11.46
CA GLU A 410 17.02 4.38 12.21
C GLU A 410 17.42 3.08 11.51
N PHE A 411 18.72 2.90 11.29
CA PHE A 411 19.27 1.68 10.71
C PHE A 411 20.01 0.89 11.79
N THR A 412 19.73 -0.40 11.90
CA THR A 412 20.46 -1.32 12.79
C THR A 412 21.09 -2.45 11.98
N GLY A 413 22.31 -2.84 12.35
CA GLY A 413 23.01 -3.94 11.70
C GLY A 413 23.98 -4.65 12.64
N ASN A 414 24.66 -5.66 12.12
CA ASN A 414 25.72 -6.37 12.81
C ASN A 414 26.96 -6.42 11.91
N LEU A 415 28.12 -6.10 12.46
CA LEU A 415 29.40 -6.07 11.74
C LEU A 415 30.30 -7.20 12.26
N GLU A 416 30.98 -7.90 11.36
CA GLU A 416 32.00 -8.89 11.71
C GLU A 416 33.41 -8.36 11.38
N VAL A 417 34.34 -8.51 12.31
CA VAL A 417 35.77 -8.20 12.14
C VAL A 417 36.55 -9.49 12.28
N GLN A 418 37.32 -9.86 11.24
CA GLN A 418 38.09 -11.10 11.19
C GLN A 418 39.41 -10.91 10.46
N ASP A 419 40.52 -10.84 11.21
CA ASP A 419 41.90 -10.92 10.74
C ASP A 419 42.31 -9.93 9.63
N ALA A 420 41.46 -8.94 9.35
CA ALA A 420 41.65 -7.91 8.34
C ALA A 420 40.77 -6.68 8.64
N PRO A 421 41.13 -5.49 8.12
CA PRO A 421 40.26 -4.32 8.14
C PRO A 421 38.89 -4.61 7.50
N ALA A 422 37.82 -4.10 8.11
CA ALA A 422 36.45 -4.28 7.62
C ALA A 422 35.86 -2.95 7.12
N ALA A 423 34.93 -3.01 6.16
CA ALA A 423 34.23 -1.84 5.65
C ALA A 423 32.73 -2.11 5.52
N GLN A 424 31.91 -1.16 5.97
CA GLN A 424 30.45 -1.25 5.94
C GLN A 424 29.86 -0.01 5.28
N THR A 425 29.03 -0.22 4.26
CA THR A 425 28.25 0.86 3.64
C THR A 425 26.80 0.79 4.11
N ILE A 426 26.23 1.92 4.53
CA ILE A 426 24.84 2.06 4.95
C ILE A 426 24.16 3.07 4.03
N THR A 427 22.99 2.71 3.48
CA THR A 427 22.10 3.63 2.79
C THR A 427 20.94 3.97 3.70
N LEU A 428 20.85 5.20 4.19
CA LEU A 428 19.74 5.67 5.02
C LEU A 428 18.56 6.09 4.13
N VAL A 429 17.35 5.78 4.59
CA VAL A 429 16.09 6.18 3.95
C VAL A 429 15.54 7.41 4.67
N LYS A 430 15.13 8.44 3.93
CA LYS A 430 14.52 9.65 4.52
C LYS A 430 13.14 9.30 5.08
N THR A 431 12.86 9.74 6.30
CA THR A 431 11.56 9.52 6.96
C THR A 431 10.47 10.32 6.23
N ALA A 432 9.42 9.65 5.74
CA ALA A 432 8.33 10.30 5.04
C ALA A 432 7.43 11.11 5.99
N VAL A 433 7.22 12.39 5.72
CA VAL A 433 6.27 13.23 6.45
C VAL A 433 4.87 13.02 5.86
N PRO A 434 3.84 12.66 6.65
CA PRO A 434 2.48 12.50 6.13
C PRO A 434 1.97 13.84 5.57
N THR A 435 1.27 13.78 4.45
CA THR A 435 0.64 14.94 3.81
C THR A 435 -0.88 14.77 3.74
N TYR A 436 -1.60 15.89 3.73
CA TYR A 436 -3.05 15.96 3.71
C TYR A 436 -3.51 16.87 2.57
N SER A 437 -4.66 16.55 1.99
CA SER A 437 -5.20 17.32 0.87
C SER A 437 -5.80 18.64 1.35
N VAL A 438 -5.45 19.74 0.68
CA VAL A 438 -6.06 21.06 0.83
C VAL A 438 -6.78 21.41 -0.46
N THR A 439 -8.07 21.72 -0.36
CA THR A 439 -8.93 22.10 -1.48
C THR A 439 -9.31 23.57 -1.35
N PHE A 440 -8.88 24.40 -2.31
CA PHE A 440 -9.33 25.79 -2.42
C PHE A 440 -10.57 25.88 -3.30
N THR A 441 -11.58 26.63 -2.85
CA THR A 441 -12.75 27.01 -3.66
C THR A 441 -12.81 28.52 -3.80
N VAL A 442 -12.55 29.04 -5.01
CA VAL A 442 -12.50 30.48 -5.30
C VAL A 442 -13.79 30.95 -5.98
N LYS A 443 -14.42 31.97 -5.39
CA LYS A 443 -15.69 32.55 -5.87
C LYS A 443 -15.68 34.09 -5.84
N ASP A 444 -16.57 34.73 -6.59
CA ASP A 444 -16.80 36.18 -6.49
C ASP A 444 -17.73 36.53 -5.31
N ALA A 445 -17.88 37.83 -5.02
CA ALA A 445 -18.74 38.31 -3.94
C ALA A 445 -20.22 37.92 -4.10
N GLU A 446 -20.65 37.59 -5.33
CA GLU A 446 -21.99 37.11 -5.66
C GLU A 446 -22.12 35.58 -5.52
N GLY A 447 -21.02 34.88 -5.22
CA GLY A 447 -20.95 33.44 -5.01
C GLY A 447 -20.72 32.61 -6.28
N ALA A 448 -20.44 33.24 -7.42
CA ALA A 448 -20.12 32.53 -8.66
C ALA A 448 -18.67 32.03 -8.63
N ALA A 449 -18.46 30.78 -9.05
CA ALA A 449 -17.13 30.19 -9.14
C ALA A 449 -16.24 30.93 -10.14
N ILE A 450 -14.97 31.18 -9.78
CA ILE A 450 -14.00 31.87 -10.63
C ILE A 450 -13.06 30.85 -11.26
N ASP A 451 -13.24 30.59 -12.56
CA ASP A 451 -12.33 29.78 -13.39
C ASP A 451 -11.03 30.54 -13.69
N GLY A 452 -9.89 29.85 -13.59
CA GLY A 452 -8.57 30.41 -13.90
C GLY A 452 -8.04 31.44 -12.90
N ALA A 453 -8.53 31.46 -11.66
CA ALA A 453 -7.87 32.17 -10.57
C ALA A 453 -6.59 31.42 -10.17
N THR A 454 -5.52 32.16 -9.84
CA THR A 454 -4.26 31.56 -9.40
C THR A 454 -4.15 31.61 -7.88
N ILE A 455 -3.66 30.53 -7.26
CA ILE A 455 -3.37 30.44 -5.82
C ILE A 455 -1.88 30.18 -5.66
N GLU A 456 -1.17 31.14 -5.11
CA GLU A 456 0.24 31.03 -4.74
C GLU A 456 0.35 30.55 -3.30
N ILE A 457 0.83 29.33 -3.08
CA ILE A 457 0.98 28.68 -1.76
C ILE A 457 2.18 27.74 -1.77
N ASN A 458 3.00 27.75 -0.71
CA ASN A 458 4.16 26.86 -0.55
C ASN A 458 5.07 26.80 -1.80
N GLU A 459 5.38 27.98 -2.38
CA GLU A 459 6.16 28.15 -3.61
C GLU A 459 5.53 27.55 -4.89
N GLN A 460 4.30 27.04 -4.82
CA GLN A 460 3.53 26.54 -5.95
C GLN A 460 2.46 27.53 -6.40
N SER A 461 2.10 27.46 -7.68
CA SER A 461 1.02 28.24 -8.28
C SER A 461 -0.03 27.28 -8.83
N LEU A 462 -1.19 27.24 -8.19
CA LEU A 462 -2.33 26.44 -8.59
C LEU A 462 -3.28 27.28 -9.44
N THR A 463 -4.01 26.68 -10.37
CA THR A 463 -5.04 27.36 -11.15
C THR A 463 -6.39 26.69 -10.93
N THR A 464 -7.42 27.46 -10.63
CA THR A 464 -8.77 26.93 -10.44
C THR A 464 -9.38 26.44 -11.75
N ASN A 465 -10.16 25.37 -11.68
CA ASN A 465 -10.95 24.86 -12.79
C ASN A 465 -12.30 25.61 -12.92
N THR A 466 -13.17 25.14 -13.82
CA THR A 466 -14.50 25.73 -14.07
C THR A 466 -15.46 25.72 -12.87
N ALA A 467 -15.19 24.90 -11.84
CA ALA A 467 -15.91 24.89 -10.58
C ALA A 467 -15.28 25.82 -9.52
N GLY A 468 -14.22 26.55 -9.86
CA GLY A 468 -13.47 27.40 -8.94
C GLY A 468 -12.52 26.62 -8.03
N ILE A 469 -12.25 25.33 -8.33
CA ILE A 469 -11.53 24.43 -7.42
C ILE A 469 -10.07 24.26 -7.84
N ALA A 470 -9.16 24.29 -6.86
CA ALA A 470 -7.76 23.88 -6.98
C ALA A 470 -7.34 23.05 -5.74
N THR A 471 -6.49 22.04 -5.90
CA THR A 471 -6.07 21.15 -4.80
C THR A 471 -4.55 21.02 -4.70
N ILE A 472 -4.03 20.83 -3.49
CA ILE A 472 -2.61 20.57 -3.17
C ILE A 472 -2.51 19.59 -2.00
N SER A 473 -1.41 18.84 -1.88
CA SER A 473 -1.13 18.01 -0.70
C SER A 473 0.00 18.63 0.12
N LEU A 474 -0.25 18.91 1.39
CA LEU A 474 0.68 19.62 2.28
C LEU A 474 0.84 18.86 3.61
N PRO A 475 2.05 18.85 4.21
CA PRO A 475 2.25 18.41 5.60
C PRO A 475 1.44 19.24 6.62
N ASN A 476 1.48 18.82 7.88
CA ASN A 476 0.93 19.61 8.99
C ASN A 476 1.76 20.89 9.20
N ASP A 477 1.20 22.03 8.79
CA ASP A 477 1.74 23.37 9.09
C ASP A 477 0.67 24.44 8.76
N ALA A 478 1.00 25.71 9.02
CA ALA A 478 0.24 26.86 8.59
C ALA A 478 0.88 27.51 7.34
N TYR A 479 0.17 27.50 6.22
CA TYR A 479 0.67 27.98 4.93
C TYR A 479 -0.01 29.29 4.53
N PRO A 480 0.74 30.40 4.38
CA PRO A 480 0.20 31.61 3.78
C PRO A 480 -0.07 31.38 2.29
N TYR A 481 -1.17 31.92 1.79
CA TYR A 481 -1.52 31.89 0.38
C TYR A 481 -1.93 33.26 -0.16
N THR A 482 -1.78 33.47 -1.47
CA THR A 482 -2.33 34.62 -2.19
C THR A 482 -3.15 34.15 -3.40
N ALA A 483 -4.43 34.49 -3.45
CA ALA A 483 -5.30 34.24 -4.59
C ALA A 483 -5.40 35.48 -5.49
N LYS A 484 -5.27 35.32 -6.81
CA LYS A 484 -5.25 36.40 -7.79
C LYS A 484 -6.11 36.08 -9.01
N ARG A 485 -6.71 37.11 -9.59
CA ARG A 485 -7.39 37.04 -10.90
C ARG A 485 -7.45 38.44 -11.51
N ASP A 486 -7.14 38.57 -12.79
CA ASP A 486 -7.29 39.83 -13.50
C ASP A 486 -8.73 40.37 -13.39
N GLY A 487 -8.85 41.67 -13.09
CA GLY A 487 -10.15 42.30 -12.82
C GLY A 487 -10.66 42.17 -11.39
N TYR A 488 -9.96 41.42 -10.53
CA TYR A 488 -10.26 41.27 -9.10
C TYR A 488 -9.09 41.79 -8.23
N GLU A 489 -9.39 42.13 -6.98
CA GLU A 489 -8.40 42.45 -5.94
C GLU A 489 -7.74 41.17 -5.41
N ASP A 490 -6.44 41.24 -5.14
CA ASP A 490 -5.67 40.11 -4.62
C ASP A 490 -6.11 39.79 -3.18
N LYS A 491 -6.30 38.51 -2.85
CA LYS A 491 -6.68 38.07 -1.50
C LYS A 491 -5.57 37.26 -0.86
N ARG A 492 -5.19 37.60 0.37
CA ARG A 492 -4.21 36.85 1.17
C ARG A 492 -4.89 36.15 2.36
N GLY A 493 -4.44 34.94 2.67
CA GLY A 493 -4.94 34.15 3.80
C GLY A 493 -3.88 33.18 4.33
N ILE A 494 -4.23 32.40 5.35
CA ILE A 494 -3.40 31.32 5.90
C ILE A 494 -4.30 30.08 6.06
N VAL A 495 -3.88 28.96 5.49
CA VAL A 495 -4.54 27.66 5.68
C VAL A 495 -3.72 26.80 6.65
N THR A 496 -4.35 26.17 7.65
CA THR A 496 -3.66 25.32 8.63
C THR A 496 -4.04 23.87 8.41
N VAL A 497 -3.05 23.00 8.23
CA VAL A 497 -3.20 21.56 8.05
C VAL A 497 -2.86 20.85 9.36
N ALA A 498 -3.78 20.01 9.85
CA ALA A 498 -3.62 19.29 11.12
C ALA A 498 -4.28 17.91 11.07
N ASP A 499 -3.53 16.92 10.61
CA ASP A 499 -3.88 15.50 10.61
C ASP A 499 -5.14 15.12 9.81
N THR A 500 -5.66 16.03 8.98
CA THR A 500 -6.86 15.81 8.17
C THR A 500 -6.92 16.72 6.94
N ALA A 501 -7.79 16.40 5.99
CA ALA A 501 -8.03 17.20 4.79
C ALA A 501 -8.72 18.53 5.14
N VAL A 502 -8.39 19.60 4.39
CA VAL A 502 -8.86 20.96 4.65
C VAL A 502 -9.54 21.54 3.41
N ASP A 503 -10.74 22.07 3.56
CA ASP A 503 -11.43 22.83 2.52
C ASP A 503 -11.38 24.33 2.86
N GLU A 504 -10.75 25.12 2.01
CA GLU A 504 -10.56 26.57 2.18
C GLU A 504 -11.35 27.35 1.12
N GLU A 505 -12.23 28.25 1.57
CA GLU A 505 -13.06 29.07 0.70
C GLU A 505 -12.49 30.49 0.55
N VAL A 506 -12.31 30.94 -0.69
CA VAL A 506 -11.70 32.25 -1.00
C VAL A 506 -12.66 33.10 -1.83
N VAL A 507 -12.97 34.31 -1.36
CA VAL A 507 -13.80 35.28 -2.08
C VAL A 507 -12.92 36.40 -2.64
N LEU A 508 -13.00 36.64 -3.96
CA LEU A 508 -12.33 37.74 -4.65
C LEU A 508 -13.31 38.87 -5.01
N ASP A 509 -12.93 40.12 -4.74
CA ASP A 509 -13.73 41.32 -5.02
C ASP A 509 -13.34 41.95 -6.37
N LYS A 510 -14.31 42.41 -7.19
CA LYS A 510 -14.03 43.05 -8.50
C LYS A 510 -13.43 44.46 -8.35
N LYS A 511 -12.44 44.81 -9.18
CA LYS A 511 -11.83 46.16 -9.23
C LYS A 511 -12.79 47.18 -9.85
N THR A 512 -12.97 48.35 -9.21
CA THR A 512 -13.81 49.46 -9.74
C THR A 512 -12.97 50.56 -10.39
N VAL A 513 -13.34 51.04 -11.59
CA VAL A 513 -12.67 52.17 -12.29
C VAL A 513 -13.52 53.45 -12.17
N GLN A 514 -12.95 54.53 -11.63
CA GLN A 514 -13.62 55.83 -11.48
C GLN A 514 -13.47 56.71 -12.74
N THR A 515 -14.52 57.46 -13.11
CA THR A 515 -14.53 58.36 -14.29
C THR A 515 -14.97 59.78 -13.94
N TYR A 516 -14.52 60.77 -14.72
CA TYR A 516 -14.77 62.21 -14.51
C TYR A 516 -15.24 62.88 -15.81
N THR A 517 -16.10 63.89 -15.69
CA THR A 517 -16.70 64.57 -16.86
C THR A 517 -15.78 65.64 -17.44
N ILE A 518 -15.59 65.61 -18.76
CA ILE A 518 -14.90 66.61 -19.56
C ILE A 518 -15.93 67.44 -20.32
N THR A 519 -15.77 68.76 -20.34
CA THR A 519 -16.61 69.72 -21.07
C THR A 519 -15.76 70.50 -22.07
N PHE A 520 -16.00 70.33 -23.37
CA PHE A 520 -15.37 71.12 -24.43
C PHE A 520 -16.17 72.36 -24.75
N THR A 521 -15.50 73.50 -25.00
CA THR A 521 -16.10 74.75 -25.48
C THR A 521 -15.31 75.29 -26.68
N VAL A 522 -15.95 75.42 -27.85
CA VAL A 522 -15.29 75.80 -29.12
C VAL A 522 -15.68 77.22 -29.56
N LYS A 523 -14.69 78.07 -29.85
CA LYS A 523 -14.85 79.49 -30.25
C LYS A 523 -13.95 79.90 -31.43
N ASP A 524 -14.28 80.99 -32.12
CA ASP A 524 -13.39 81.61 -33.13
C ASP A 524 -12.34 82.54 -32.51
N ALA A 525 -11.38 83.02 -33.30
CA ALA A 525 -10.33 83.95 -32.84
C ALA A 525 -10.86 85.28 -32.27
N ASN A 526 -12.12 85.63 -32.52
CA ASN A 526 -12.78 86.83 -31.99
C ASN A 526 -13.64 86.52 -30.74
N GLY A 527 -13.67 85.26 -30.28
CA GLY A 527 -14.39 84.82 -29.09
C GLY A 527 -15.86 84.40 -29.31
N THR A 528 -16.32 84.32 -30.56
CA THR A 528 -17.69 83.88 -30.89
C THR A 528 -17.80 82.36 -30.78
N ALA A 529 -18.86 81.85 -30.15
CA ALA A 529 -19.10 80.40 -30.04
C ALA A 529 -19.35 79.76 -31.41
N ILE A 530 -18.82 78.55 -31.59
CA ILE A 530 -18.97 77.78 -32.84
C ILE A 530 -19.79 76.52 -32.54
N ASP A 531 -21.07 76.55 -32.91
CA ASP A 531 -21.93 75.37 -32.91
C ASP A 531 -21.68 74.47 -34.14
N GLY A 532 -21.90 73.17 -33.97
CA GLY A 532 -21.71 72.17 -35.02
C GLY A 532 -20.26 71.95 -35.43
N ALA A 533 -19.29 72.26 -34.57
CA ALA A 533 -17.92 71.77 -34.68
C ALA A 533 -17.85 70.33 -34.16
N ALA A 534 -17.17 69.45 -34.90
CA ALA A 534 -16.98 68.05 -34.53
C ALA A 534 -15.68 67.89 -33.71
N ILE A 535 -15.79 67.21 -32.58
CA ILE A 535 -14.68 66.89 -31.68
C ILE A 535 -14.49 65.38 -31.68
N GLU A 536 -13.32 64.92 -32.10
CA GLU A 536 -12.91 63.52 -31.97
C GLU A 536 -12.00 63.38 -30.75
N VAL A 537 -12.41 62.60 -29.74
CA VAL A 537 -11.65 62.36 -28.50
C VAL A 537 -11.92 60.95 -27.97
N ASN A 538 -10.87 60.23 -27.55
CA ASN A 538 -10.93 58.83 -27.09
C ASN A 538 -11.73 57.87 -28.02
N GLY A 539 -11.60 58.04 -29.34
CA GLY A 539 -12.33 57.24 -30.33
C GLY A 539 -13.82 57.58 -30.47
N GLN A 540 -14.34 58.56 -29.72
CA GLN A 540 -15.72 59.03 -29.81
C GLN A 540 -15.81 60.36 -30.58
N SER A 541 -16.93 60.57 -31.27
CA SER A 541 -17.23 61.80 -32.01
C SER A 541 -18.34 62.58 -31.32
N LEU A 542 -18.02 63.77 -30.86
CA LEU A 542 -18.94 64.70 -30.21
C LEU A 542 -19.23 65.88 -31.15
N THR A 543 -20.43 66.46 -31.04
CA THR A 543 -20.79 67.66 -31.80
C THR A 543 -21.19 68.76 -30.83
N THR A 544 -20.57 69.92 -30.97
CA THR A 544 -20.88 71.11 -30.17
C THR A 544 -22.29 71.63 -30.44
N LYS A 545 -23.03 71.97 -29.37
CA LYS A 545 -24.38 72.56 -29.40
C LYS A 545 -24.49 73.70 -28.37
N ASP A 546 -25.51 74.55 -28.53
CA ASP A 546 -25.95 75.56 -27.58
C ASP A 546 -24.80 76.34 -26.89
N GLY A 547 -24.08 77.14 -27.67
CA GLY A 547 -22.97 77.97 -27.16
C GLY A 547 -21.59 77.35 -27.34
N GLY A 548 -21.46 76.38 -28.25
CA GLY A 548 -20.21 75.74 -28.64
C GLY A 548 -19.78 74.60 -27.72
N ILE A 549 -20.70 73.95 -26.98
CA ILE A 549 -20.37 73.02 -25.88
C ILE A 549 -20.62 71.54 -26.25
N ALA A 550 -19.76 70.62 -25.79
CA ALA A 550 -19.98 69.17 -25.78
C ALA A 550 -19.29 68.47 -24.58
N THR A 551 -19.86 67.38 -24.03
CA THR A 551 -19.31 66.69 -22.84
C THR A 551 -19.08 65.17 -23.03
N ILE A 552 -18.16 64.58 -22.26
CA ILE A 552 -17.87 63.12 -22.20
C ILE A 552 -17.31 62.75 -20.81
N SER A 553 -17.62 61.56 -20.26
CA SER A 553 -17.01 61.08 -19.01
C SER A 553 -15.93 60.03 -19.28
N LEU A 554 -14.71 60.28 -18.81
CA LEU A 554 -13.54 59.42 -19.03
C LEU A 554 -12.76 59.22 -17.72
N PRO A 555 -12.05 58.09 -17.53
CA PRO A 555 -11.15 57.91 -16.38
C PRO A 555 -9.97 58.89 -16.42
N ASN A 556 -9.14 58.88 -15.37
CA ASN A 556 -7.91 59.67 -15.35
C ASN A 556 -7.02 59.30 -16.54
N GLY A 557 -6.53 60.31 -17.25
CA GLY A 557 -5.75 60.12 -18.47
C GLY A 557 -5.67 61.37 -19.33
N ALA A 558 -4.72 61.38 -20.25
CA ALA A 558 -4.54 62.43 -21.24
C ALA A 558 -5.11 61.96 -22.59
N TYR A 559 -6.15 62.63 -23.06
CA TYR A 559 -6.88 62.29 -24.26
C TYR A 559 -6.60 63.32 -25.38
N PRO A 560 -5.85 62.93 -26.43
CA PRO A 560 -5.71 63.79 -27.59
C PRO A 560 -7.07 63.99 -28.25
N TYR A 561 -7.32 65.21 -28.70
CA TYR A 561 -8.55 65.56 -29.39
C TYR A 561 -8.26 66.35 -30.66
N THR A 562 -9.15 66.22 -31.63
CA THR A 562 -9.14 67.04 -32.85
C THR A 562 -10.50 67.71 -33.03
N VAL A 563 -10.48 69.02 -33.23
CA VAL A 563 -11.66 69.84 -33.53
C VAL A 563 -11.61 70.29 -34.98
N LYS A 564 -12.66 69.96 -35.74
CA LYS A 564 -12.76 70.24 -37.18
C LYS A 564 -13.99 71.11 -37.45
N LYS A 565 -13.80 72.16 -38.26
CA LYS A 565 -14.88 72.98 -38.84
C LYS A 565 -14.44 73.55 -40.19
N THR A 566 -15.26 73.37 -41.22
CA THR A 566 -15.00 73.92 -42.57
C THR A 566 -14.77 75.44 -42.51
N GLY A 567 -13.76 75.92 -43.23
CA GLY A 567 -13.37 77.35 -43.27
C GLY A 567 -12.38 77.77 -42.18
N TYR A 568 -11.98 76.83 -41.30
CA TYR A 568 -10.96 77.03 -40.28
C TYR A 568 -9.85 75.98 -40.40
N ARG A 569 -8.65 76.31 -39.91
CA ARG A 569 -7.60 75.33 -39.66
C ARG A 569 -8.06 74.41 -38.53
N ASN A 570 -7.85 73.10 -38.68
CA ASN A 570 -8.13 72.14 -37.61
C ASN A 570 -7.32 72.50 -36.36
N ALA A 571 -7.94 72.42 -35.19
CA ALA A 571 -7.22 72.50 -33.93
C ALA A 571 -7.10 71.10 -33.34
N THR A 572 -5.87 70.72 -33.00
CA THR A 572 -5.58 69.52 -32.24
C THR A 572 -5.06 69.93 -30.87
N GLY A 573 -5.32 69.11 -29.86
CA GLY A 573 -4.86 69.34 -28.50
C GLY A 573 -4.90 68.05 -27.70
N ASN A 574 -4.63 68.15 -26.41
CA ASN A 574 -4.72 67.05 -25.47
C ASN A 574 -5.40 67.56 -24.20
N VAL A 575 -6.44 66.87 -23.73
CA VAL A 575 -7.13 67.19 -22.47
C VAL A 575 -6.73 66.15 -21.42
N THR A 576 -6.26 66.60 -20.26
CA THR A 576 -5.89 65.70 -19.16
C THR A 576 -6.95 65.71 -18.10
N VAL A 577 -7.49 64.53 -17.79
CA VAL A 577 -8.37 64.27 -16.65
C VAL A 577 -7.51 63.74 -15.51
N ASP A 578 -7.54 64.43 -14.38
CA ASP A 578 -6.81 64.05 -13.18
C ASP A 578 -7.66 64.34 -11.94
N GLY A 579 -8.48 63.38 -11.57
CA GLY A 579 -9.20 63.36 -10.30
C GLY A 579 -10.44 64.25 -10.21
N ASP A 580 -10.69 65.13 -11.18
CA ASP A 580 -11.80 66.09 -11.17
C ASP A 580 -12.37 66.35 -12.58
N ALA A 581 -13.54 67.00 -12.65
CA ALA A 581 -14.16 67.42 -13.91
C ALA A 581 -13.34 68.51 -14.61
N VAL A 582 -13.19 68.41 -15.94
CA VAL A 582 -12.29 69.27 -16.72
C VAL A 582 -13.05 70.10 -17.76
N SER A 583 -12.71 71.38 -17.90
CA SER A 583 -13.25 72.27 -18.94
C SER A 583 -12.18 72.65 -19.96
N GLN A 584 -12.33 72.22 -21.21
CA GLN A 584 -11.37 72.44 -22.29
C GLN A 584 -11.91 73.45 -23.32
N ALA A 585 -11.29 74.63 -23.38
CA ALA A 585 -11.58 75.63 -24.42
C ALA A 585 -10.73 75.39 -25.68
N VAL A 586 -11.31 75.57 -26.87
CA VAL A 586 -10.62 75.41 -28.16
C VAL A 586 -10.94 76.58 -29.09
N THR A 587 -9.90 77.21 -29.67
CA THR A 587 -10.03 78.34 -30.60
C THR A 587 -9.58 77.98 -32.01
N LEU A 588 -10.34 78.37 -33.04
CA LEU A 588 -10.05 78.07 -34.46
C LEU A 588 -9.60 79.34 -35.27
N GLN A 589 -8.61 79.20 -36.18
CA GLN A 589 -8.03 80.29 -37.02
C GLN A 589 -8.19 80.10 -38.55
N ARG A 590 -8.04 81.18 -39.37
CA ARG A 590 -8.08 81.21 -40.88
C ARG A 590 -6.64 81.18 -41.52
N THR A 591 -6.42 81.04 -42.85
CA THR A 591 -5.13 80.59 -43.50
C THR A 591 -4.47 81.51 -44.61
N THR A 592 -3.13 81.88 -44.60
CA THR A 592 -2.25 82.53 -45.70
C THR A 592 -0.64 82.35 -45.57
N VAL A 593 0.30 82.64 -46.58
CA VAL A 593 1.80 82.22 -46.80
C VAL A 593 2.83 83.28 -47.46
N ASP A 594 4.19 83.37 -47.12
CA ASP A 594 5.41 83.90 -47.93
C ASP A 594 6.87 83.87 -47.26
N ALA A 595 8.05 83.97 -47.99
CA ALA A 595 9.50 83.64 -47.65
C ALA A 595 10.68 84.70 -47.94
N VAL A 596 12.00 84.45 -47.61
CA VAL A 596 13.26 85.27 -47.95
C VAL A 596 14.56 84.41 -48.25
N GLU A 597 15.43 84.81 -49.22
CA GLU A 597 16.64 84.09 -49.75
C GLU A 597 18.03 84.36 -49.09
N SER A 598 18.98 83.38 -49.08
CA SER A 598 20.32 83.42 -48.44
C SER A 598 21.53 83.77 -49.35
N SER A 599 22.46 84.58 -48.81
CA SER A 599 23.70 85.02 -49.47
C SER A 599 24.85 84.00 -49.46
N LEU A 600 24.90 83.04 -48.53
CA LEU A 600 25.99 82.04 -48.48
C LEU A 600 25.94 81.01 -49.61
N LEU A 601 24.75 80.80 -50.14
CA LEU A 601 24.49 79.85 -51.21
C LEU A 601 24.49 80.53 -52.58
N ALA A 602 24.77 81.84 -52.68
CA ALA A 602 24.60 82.63 -53.89
C ALA A 602 25.39 82.08 -55.09
N GLU A 603 26.56 81.48 -54.86
CA GLU A 603 27.43 80.92 -55.90
C GLU A 603 27.17 79.43 -56.22
N VAL A 604 26.23 78.78 -55.52
CA VAL A 604 25.84 77.40 -55.83
C VAL A 604 25.16 77.37 -57.19
N ALA A 605 25.59 76.46 -58.06
CA ALA A 605 25.06 76.31 -59.41
C ALA A 605 24.80 74.84 -59.74
N ALA A 606 23.68 74.58 -60.43
CA ALA A 606 23.23 73.25 -60.82
C ALA A 606 23.45 73.00 -62.33
N TYR A 607 24.08 71.88 -62.68
CA TYR A 607 24.42 71.53 -64.07
C TYR A 607 24.59 70.00 -64.29
N PRO A 608 24.40 69.49 -65.53
CA PRO A 608 23.78 70.19 -66.63
C PRO A 608 22.32 70.48 -66.31
N ASN A 609 21.84 71.67 -66.66
CA ASN A 609 20.45 72.07 -66.49
C ASN A 609 19.99 72.61 -67.86
N PRO A 610 19.23 71.83 -68.66
CA PRO A 610 18.48 70.63 -68.27
C PRO A 610 19.32 69.37 -68.04
N CYS A 611 18.85 68.49 -67.15
CA CYS A 611 19.46 67.18 -66.82
C CYS A 611 18.56 66.00 -67.26
N GLN A 612 19.16 64.84 -67.53
CA GLN A 612 18.44 63.59 -67.81
C GLN A 612 18.46 62.63 -66.63
N SER A 613 19.63 62.22 -66.13
CA SER A 613 19.67 61.21 -65.06
C SER A 613 20.21 61.77 -63.75
N THR A 614 21.13 62.74 -63.85
CA THR A 614 21.86 63.30 -62.71
C THR A 614 21.98 64.81 -62.84
N LEU A 615 21.67 65.54 -61.76
CA LEU A 615 21.90 66.97 -61.62
C LEU A 615 23.08 67.19 -60.66
N ASN A 616 24.15 67.83 -61.12
CA ASN A 616 25.32 68.10 -60.29
C ASN A 616 25.26 69.51 -59.70
N LEU A 617 25.70 69.67 -58.46
CA LEU A 617 25.93 70.96 -57.82
C LEU A 617 27.43 71.22 -57.65
N ARG A 618 27.87 72.42 -58.01
CA ARG A 618 29.21 72.95 -57.68
C ARG A 618 29.11 74.04 -56.61
N ASN A 619 30.24 74.32 -55.97
CA ASN A 619 30.39 75.33 -54.89
C ASN A 619 29.52 75.05 -53.66
N VAL A 620 29.29 73.77 -53.33
CA VAL A 620 28.41 73.33 -52.22
C VAL A 620 29.06 73.33 -50.84
N ALA A 621 30.21 74.01 -50.67
CA ALA A 621 30.98 73.97 -49.42
C ALA A 621 30.18 74.43 -48.18
N ASN A 622 29.20 75.33 -48.36
CA ASN A 622 28.34 75.85 -47.28
C ASN A 622 26.93 75.23 -47.26
N LEU A 623 26.65 74.24 -48.12
CA LEU A 623 25.35 73.60 -48.20
C LEU A 623 25.19 72.57 -47.09
N ALA A 624 24.13 72.69 -46.29
CA ALA A 624 23.79 71.71 -45.25
C ALA A 624 22.72 70.72 -45.73
N ASP A 625 21.62 71.25 -46.27
CA ASP A 625 20.46 70.48 -46.68
C ASP A 625 19.95 70.90 -48.04
N LEU A 626 19.36 69.95 -48.77
CA LEU A 626 18.59 70.26 -49.97
C LEU A 626 17.34 69.42 -50.07
N CYS A 627 16.32 69.98 -50.71
CA CYS A 627 15.18 69.23 -51.20
C CYS A 627 14.75 69.66 -52.59
N VAL A 628 14.31 68.70 -53.41
CA VAL A 628 13.68 68.92 -54.69
C VAL A 628 12.18 68.95 -54.46
N VAL A 629 11.54 70.05 -54.83
CA VAL A 629 10.09 70.26 -54.74
C VAL A 629 9.50 70.42 -56.15
N ASN A 630 8.32 69.85 -56.37
CA ASN A 630 7.58 70.04 -57.61
C ASN A 630 6.91 71.44 -57.66
N ALA A 631 6.29 71.78 -58.79
CA ALA A 631 5.61 73.07 -58.94
C ALA A 631 4.41 73.29 -57.97
N LEU A 632 3.96 72.24 -57.27
CA LEU A 632 2.91 72.32 -56.23
C LEU A 632 3.49 72.47 -54.81
N GLY A 633 4.81 72.58 -54.67
CA GLY A 633 5.50 72.72 -53.38
C GLY A 633 5.68 71.40 -52.61
N GLN A 634 5.42 70.25 -53.23
CA GLN A 634 5.59 68.94 -52.59
C GLN A 634 7.04 68.47 -52.70
N VAL A 635 7.62 68.02 -51.59
CA VAL A 635 9.00 67.50 -51.53
C VAL A 635 9.07 66.14 -52.21
N MET A 636 9.78 66.09 -53.34
CA MET A 636 10.01 64.91 -54.17
C MET A 636 11.28 64.16 -53.77
N LEU A 637 12.28 64.87 -53.25
CA LEU A 637 13.55 64.32 -52.80
C LEU A 637 14.14 65.22 -51.71
N ALA A 638 14.78 64.65 -50.69
CA ALA A 638 15.51 65.39 -49.67
C ALA A 638 16.85 64.69 -49.38
N LEU A 639 17.94 65.44 -49.34
CA LEU A 639 19.30 64.94 -49.11
C LEU A 639 20.04 65.86 -48.13
N HIS A 640 20.76 65.24 -47.19
CA HIS A 640 21.69 65.92 -46.29
C HIS A 640 23.12 65.86 -46.88
N HIS A 641 23.88 66.96 -46.81
CA HIS A 641 25.23 67.04 -47.39
C HIS A 641 26.26 67.54 -46.36
N SER A 642 27.44 66.89 -46.33
CA SER A 642 28.43 67.13 -45.26
C SER A 642 29.90 67.28 -45.73
N GLY A 643 30.21 67.62 -46.98
CA GLY A 643 31.63 67.79 -47.36
C GLY A 643 31.98 68.07 -48.83
N THR A 644 33.12 68.75 -49.01
CA THR A 644 33.56 69.44 -50.24
C THR A 644 33.70 68.56 -51.48
N GLY A 645 33.11 68.99 -52.61
CA GLY A 645 33.24 68.35 -53.93
C GLY A 645 32.10 68.75 -54.88
N VAL A 646 31.97 68.05 -56.00
CA VAL A 646 30.76 68.13 -56.86
C VAL A 646 29.72 67.16 -56.29
N LEU A 647 28.55 67.65 -55.87
CA LEU A 647 27.45 66.81 -55.36
C LEU A 647 26.56 66.37 -56.53
N GLN A 648 26.34 65.07 -56.67
CA GLN A 648 25.50 64.49 -57.73
C GLN A 648 24.14 64.10 -57.16
N ILE A 649 23.06 64.68 -57.69
CA ILE A 649 21.68 64.38 -57.30
C ILE A 649 21.08 63.46 -58.38
N PRO A 650 20.76 62.20 -58.06
CA PRO A 650 20.07 61.32 -59.00
C PRO A 650 18.62 61.79 -59.16
N VAL A 651 18.27 62.24 -60.36
CA VAL A 651 16.94 62.75 -60.72
C VAL A 651 16.24 61.85 -61.74
N GLU A 652 16.85 60.72 -62.09
CA GLU A 652 16.28 59.69 -62.98
C GLU A 652 14.87 59.22 -62.57
N PRO A 653 14.51 59.07 -61.28
CA PRO A 653 13.15 58.70 -60.88
C PRO A 653 12.11 59.81 -61.07
N LEU A 654 12.53 61.06 -61.27
CA LEU A 654 11.61 62.18 -61.38
C LEU A 654 11.01 62.26 -62.79
N PRO A 655 9.67 62.41 -62.93
CA PRO A 655 9.04 62.68 -64.22
C PRO A 655 9.63 63.91 -64.91
N ALA A 656 9.62 63.94 -66.25
CA ALA A 656 10.02 65.12 -67.02
C ALA A 656 9.18 66.33 -66.60
N GLY A 657 9.85 67.44 -66.26
CA GLY A 657 9.17 68.58 -65.66
C GLY A 657 10.10 69.63 -65.08
N VAL A 658 9.50 70.73 -64.61
CA VAL A 658 10.17 71.81 -63.90
C VAL A 658 10.11 71.55 -62.41
N TYR A 659 11.27 71.60 -61.77
CA TYR A 659 11.41 71.43 -60.33
C TYR A 659 12.13 72.62 -59.72
N PHE A 660 11.87 72.83 -58.44
CA PHE A 660 12.59 73.78 -57.61
C PHE A 660 13.45 73.00 -56.63
N LEU A 661 14.68 73.43 -56.46
CA LEU A 661 15.66 72.87 -55.56
C LEU A 661 15.82 73.88 -54.44
N GLN A 662 15.20 73.60 -53.30
CA GLN A 662 15.34 74.39 -52.10
C GLN A 662 16.59 73.94 -51.36
N LEU A 663 17.56 74.84 -51.28
CA LEU A 663 18.84 74.66 -50.61
C LEU A 663 18.79 75.38 -49.27
N THR A 664 19.38 74.79 -48.24
CA THR A 664 19.51 75.41 -46.91
C THR A 664 20.98 75.38 -46.49
N ASP A 665 21.51 76.53 -46.09
CA ASP A 665 22.89 76.63 -45.62
C ASP A 665 23.03 76.16 -44.17
N THR A 666 24.27 76.02 -43.71
CA THR A 666 24.59 75.63 -42.32
C THR A 666 24.08 76.60 -41.25
N ARG A 667 23.55 77.77 -41.61
CA ARG A 667 22.94 78.76 -40.72
C ARG A 667 21.41 78.83 -40.87
N GLY A 668 20.78 77.94 -41.65
CA GLY A 668 19.33 77.90 -41.88
C GLY A 668 18.82 78.88 -42.96
N GLY A 669 19.70 79.59 -43.66
CA GLY A 669 19.32 80.45 -44.77
C GLY A 669 18.93 79.64 -46.01
N VAL A 670 17.81 79.99 -46.65
CA VAL A 670 17.25 79.21 -47.77
C VAL A 670 17.55 79.88 -49.11
N ARG A 671 17.86 79.11 -50.16
CA ARG A 671 17.93 79.59 -51.55
C ARG A 671 17.21 78.60 -52.46
N ILE A 672 16.45 79.09 -53.43
CA ILE A 672 15.75 78.21 -54.38
C ILE A 672 16.39 78.31 -55.76
N LEU A 673 16.78 77.17 -56.32
CA LEU A 673 17.22 77.06 -57.71
C LEU A 673 16.18 76.33 -58.54
N ARG A 674 15.97 76.76 -59.78
CA ARG A 674 15.08 76.04 -60.71
C ARG A 674 15.90 75.15 -61.63
N PHE A 675 15.49 73.90 -61.82
CA PHE A 675 16.03 73.04 -62.86
C PHE A 675 14.94 72.30 -63.64
N THR A 676 15.30 71.84 -64.84
CA THR A 676 14.40 71.10 -65.71
C THR A 676 14.93 69.69 -65.93
N LYS A 677 14.11 68.70 -65.57
CA LYS A 677 14.34 67.30 -65.92
C LYS A 677 13.75 67.03 -67.30
N ARG A 678 14.59 66.63 -68.25
CA ARG A 678 14.15 66.16 -69.57
C ARG A 678 13.88 64.67 -69.58
#